data_AF-A2FU10-F1
#
_entry.id   AF-A2FU10-F1
#
_cell.length_a   1.000
_cell.length_b   1.000
_cell.length_c   1.000
_cell.angle_alpha   90.00
_cell.angle_beta   90.00
_cell.angle_gamma   90.00
#
_symmetry.space_group_name_H-M   'P 1'
#
loop_
_entity.id
_entity.type
_entity.pdbx_description
1 polymer ?
#
loop_
_entity_poly.entity_id
_entity_poly.type
_entity_poly.pdbx_seq_one_letter_code
_entity_poly.pdbx_strand_id
1 'polypeptide(L)'
;MFNDGNSLSSSDKFRKNKISPDNYSFALDTEVELSSNQDLHSDFEKIINENQTLTESIASYKVDLQNTQKLLQIEKRKTAELEQQLRNEKDAKDASIFKSLSAAQSNDEQKKQIETLKNQNSKLTKSLNEKNTEIINNVNAISAFVNQWNRFFSTNYSNLQEIEREIPSLFRSLNTEKKDSNELQSNSTIQQVSDENIQLRRQIEDLQKQLQSSITQANESKKDFVNKLDKLANDNSNKISDLQEKLGVSSIENSNLRSTNENLNKRIEALQQLLDDKTEIQKMEEIINGLKDENTDLKNKLKSFKSKAEHLVSKIQESDDLTNQVNEELVNAKKSLAQSQKDLKSSNDQLERQKYELEEIKNTLETEKKQNSIKDQMIKELTQKQLADADEIDDLSRQIKLLNIKVEELTHNNEKSEQTINSMHQDNDKLIENLQKEKENSSKLNSVLKDTEAHNNALKDENQKLSDELSKIKPEIIPICAWTNFGPQNELKQQIQQIVTCKDKHLPQKICESLYTVSKFYESQLSALNANLEVEMCKSDLLCSLMSEINSFLKLPQKTPNEVISYKSDFLSNIKKELGKVNQHIIELEVFSKEFDKSKDYKEIGKRADQLQNLNDELNKEIIMKENDISRLLQQNKSMNDEIIRLKSEIDQNEQELESNKALADKVSELTKTVYEQKVLLQAAGQKIALQSNAKSLEDKKNKESLDFHAKLAERKYEKEKKLYELKIKEMEEMNAELESTVENLSKSLKRKKDINKKLKSEIARLLSAQNNKEIETPPVNDESNNSLVNELKHKIERLSKVNEGLQLEITQQMQKLTGQTTMIKRLQKQIKNSDEEKEMLNTMYNDMKQRYNNDTKHIQTKYEAENMSISEKFTHDIDAMKVQHESELRNIFGMIGTSFKQFYDARSKLDMQKTREIIDQASSQLNKLRNSDIHLRSLLGLEENDSIEDVVTNILFRQ
;
A
#
# COMPACT_ATOMS: atom_id res chain seq x y z
N MET A 1 49.51 13.70 70.54
CA MET A 1 50.69 14.54 70.19
C MET A 1 50.90 14.40 68.70
N PHE A 2 50.93 15.50 67.94
CA PHE A 2 51.08 15.54 66.47
C PHE A 2 49.96 14.77 65.72
N ASN A 3 49.03 15.38 64.98
CA ASN A 3 49.04 16.67 64.30
C ASN A 3 50.22 16.79 63.31
N ASP A 4 49.96 16.56 62.04
CA ASP A 4 49.74 17.67 61.11
C ASP A 4 48.92 17.21 59.90
N GLY A 5 48.19 18.15 59.30
CA GLY A 5 47.52 17.97 58.02
C GLY A 5 48.05 18.97 56.99
N ASN A 6 47.89 18.69 55.71
CA ASN A 6 48.15 19.67 54.67
C ASN A 6 47.18 19.51 53.50
N SER A 7 46.23 20.44 53.39
CA SER A 7 45.46 20.66 52.18
C SER A 7 46.27 21.52 51.22
N LEU A 8 46.33 21.16 49.94
CA LEU A 8 46.83 22.06 48.90
C LEU A 8 46.02 21.86 47.60
N SER A 9 45.56 22.98 47.06
CA SER A 9 44.87 23.05 45.78
C SER A 9 45.85 23.19 44.62
N SER A 10 45.44 22.82 43.41
CA SER A 10 45.55 23.69 42.23
C SER A 10 44.92 23.04 41.00
N SER A 11 44.55 23.87 40.04
CA SER A 11 43.84 23.46 38.82
C SER A 11 44.78 23.17 37.64
N ASP A 12 44.19 22.58 36.59
CA ASP A 12 44.57 22.69 35.18
C ASP A 12 46.04 22.48 34.76
N LYS A 13 46.27 21.33 34.10
CA LYS A 13 47.16 21.26 32.92
C LYS A 13 46.76 20.16 31.95
N PHE A 14 46.03 20.55 30.90
CA PHE A 14 45.94 19.77 29.67
C PHE A 14 47.34 19.58 29.06
N ARG A 15 47.79 18.33 28.87
CA ARG A 15 48.79 17.98 27.85
C ARG A 15 48.40 16.73 27.09
N LYS A 16 48.58 16.79 25.76
CA LYS A 16 48.29 15.70 24.82
C LYS A 16 49.46 14.72 24.82
N ASN A 17 49.24 13.46 25.19
CA ASN A 17 50.19 12.40 24.88
C ASN A 17 49.88 11.86 23.48
N LYS A 18 50.78 12.10 22.53
CA LYS A 18 50.91 11.25 21.34
C LYS A 18 51.56 9.95 21.80
N ILE A 19 50.93 8.81 21.53
CA ILE A 19 51.62 7.51 21.54
C ILE A 19 52.06 7.26 20.10
N SER A 20 53.36 7.13 19.89
CA SER A 20 53.92 6.56 18.66
C SER A 20 54.36 5.14 18.98
N PRO A 21 53.98 4.12 18.18
CA PRO A 21 54.52 2.78 18.35
C PRO A 21 55.94 2.72 17.81
N ASP A 22 56.84 2.00 18.50
CA ASP A 22 58.05 1.40 17.95
C ASP A 22 58.75 0.51 19.00
N ASN A 23 59.58 -0.42 18.52
CA ASN A 23 60.61 -1.18 19.26
C ASN A 23 60.17 -2.10 20.42
N TYR A 24 59.68 -3.30 20.06
CA TYR A 24 60.06 -4.54 20.75
C TYR A 24 60.18 -5.69 19.73
N SER A 25 61.40 -5.92 19.23
CA SER A 25 61.77 -7.13 18.48
C SER A 25 62.86 -7.88 19.24
N PHE A 26 62.45 -8.88 20.02
CA PHE A 26 63.39 -9.78 20.69
C PHE A 26 63.88 -10.82 19.69
N ALA A 27 65.17 -10.79 19.34
CA ALA A 27 65.79 -11.86 18.58
C ALA A 27 66.05 -13.07 19.50
N LEU A 28 65.72 -14.26 19.01
CA LEU A 28 66.10 -15.53 19.61
C LEU A 28 66.56 -16.46 18.49
N ASP A 29 67.88 -16.49 18.28
CA ASP A 29 68.50 -17.45 17.38
C ASP A 29 68.43 -18.85 18.00
N THR A 30 67.84 -19.81 17.28
CA THR A 30 68.03 -21.23 17.59
C THR A 30 67.87 -22.03 16.30
N GLU A 31 68.99 -22.41 15.71
CA GLU A 31 69.02 -23.35 14.58
C GLU A 31 68.53 -24.73 15.06
N VAL A 32 67.52 -25.28 14.38
CA VAL A 32 67.10 -26.68 14.51
C VAL A 32 66.87 -27.24 13.10
N GLU A 33 67.34 -28.46 12.87
CA GLU A 33 67.55 -29.00 11.53
C GLU A 33 66.27 -29.37 10.76
N LEU A 34 66.33 -29.27 9.44
CA LEU A 34 65.25 -29.61 8.52
C LEU A 34 65.19 -31.11 8.23
N SER A 35 64.12 -31.79 8.67
CA SER A 35 63.68 -33.05 8.03
C SER A 35 62.17 -33.25 8.14
N SER A 36 61.51 -33.44 6.98
CA SER A 36 60.15 -34.00 6.80
C SER A 36 59.02 -33.47 7.70
N ASN A 37 58.28 -32.47 7.24
CA ASN A 37 56.87 -32.25 7.59
C ASN A 37 56.19 -31.45 6.47
N GLN A 38 55.42 -32.12 5.60
CA GLN A 38 54.66 -31.43 4.53
C GLN A 38 53.39 -30.76 5.06
N ASP A 39 52.79 -31.31 6.13
CA ASP A 39 51.53 -30.82 6.70
C ASP A 39 51.64 -29.40 7.28
N LEU A 40 52.80 -29.06 7.88
CA LEU A 40 53.07 -27.71 8.39
C LEU A 40 53.05 -26.64 7.29
N HIS A 41 53.31 -27.00 6.03
CA HIS A 41 53.24 -26.02 4.93
C HIS A 41 51.78 -25.70 4.57
N SER A 42 50.89 -26.68 4.62
CA SER A 42 49.44 -26.51 4.46
C SER A 42 48.86 -25.58 5.52
N ASP A 43 49.23 -25.77 6.79
CA ASP A 43 48.79 -24.88 7.88
C ASP A 43 49.36 -23.46 7.74
N PHE A 44 50.61 -23.30 7.26
CA PHE A 44 51.16 -21.98 6.96
C PHE A 44 50.45 -21.27 5.79
N GLU A 45 50.19 -21.96 4.68
CA GLU A 45 49.40 -21.38 3.57
C GLU A 45 47.98 -21.01 4.02
N LYS A 46 47.36 -21.84 4.87
CA LYS A 46 46.06 -21.54 5.46
C LYS A 46 46.10 -20.28 6.33
N ILE A 47 47.08 -20.14 7.21
CA ILE A 47 47.29 -18.94 8.04
C ILE A 47 47.55 -17.69 7.17
N ILE A 48 48.29 -17.82 6.06
CA ILE A 48 48.50 -16.71 5.10
C ILE A 48 47.18 -16.29 4.45
N ASN A 49 46.39 -17.23 3.95
CA ASN A 49 45.08 -16.96 3.34
C ASN A 49 44.07 -16.37 4.34
N GLU A 50 44.05 -16.86 5.58
CA GLU A 50 43.22 -16.29 6.65
C GLU A 50 43.62 -14.85 6.99
N ASN A 51 44.93 -14.54 7.08
CA ASN A 51 45.42 -13.17 7.29
C ASN A 51 45.13 -12.25 6.09
N GLN A 52 45.20 -12.75 4.86
CA GLN A 52 44.81 -11.97 3.68
C GLN A 52 43.30 -11.66 3.69
N THR A 53 42.47 -12.65 3.99
CA THR A 53 41.00 -12.48 4.15
C THR A 53 40.67 -11.48 5.27
N LEU A 54 41.42 -11.51 6.37
CA LEU A 54 41.30 -10.53 7.46
C LEU A 54 41.68 -9.11 6.99
N THR A 55 42.74 -8.99 6.19
CA THR A 55 43.23 -7.71 5.64
C THR A 55 42.21 -7.10 4.67
N GLU A 56 41.61 -7.90 3.79
CA GLU A 56 40.54 -7.49 2.88
C GLU A 56 39.27 -7.10 3.65
N SER A 57 38.93 -7.83 4.71
CA SER A 57 37.81 -7.48 5.62
C SER A 57 38.04 -6.14 6.33
N ILE A 58 39.25 -5.89 6.84
CA ILE A 58 39.65 -4.61 7.45
C ILE A 58 39.60 -3.47 6.43
N ALA A 59 39.97 -3.72 5.17
CA ALA A 59 39.84 -2.75 4.08
C ALA A 59 38.36 -2.39 3.80
N SER A 60 37.44 -3.37 3.79
CA SER A 60 36.00 -3.12 3.65
C SER A 60 35.47 -2.26 4.81
N TYR A 61 35.71 -2.67 6.06
CA TYR A 61 35.27 -1.89 7.23
C TYR A 61 35.79 -0.44 7.23
N LYS A 62 36.98 -0.19 6.67
CA LYS A 62 37.55 1.16 6.52
C LYS A 62 36.79 1.99 5.48
N VAL A 63 36.30 1.38 4.40
CA VAL A 63 35.43 2.03 3.40
C VAL A 63 34.04 2.32 3.97
N ASP A 64 33.46 1.36 4.70
CA ASP A 64 32.14 1.51 5.33
C ASP A 64 32.14 2.58 6.43
N LEU A 65 33.22 2.68 7.21
CA LEU A 65 33.43 3.75 8.17
C LEU A 65 33.51 5.12 7.49
N GLN A 66 34.21 5.24 6.35
CA GLN A 66 34.25 6.48 5.56
C GLN A 66 32.88 6.84 4.98
N ASN A 67 32.09 5.87 4.51
CA ASN A 67 30.75 6.10 4.00
C ASN A 67 29.77 6.53 5.11
N THR A 68 29.88 5.91 6.29
CA THR A 68 29.14 6.32 7.50
C THR A 68 29.49 7.75 7.92
N GLN A 69 30.77 8.13 7.86
CA GLN A 69 31.22 9.51 8.13
C GLN A 69 30.68 10.53 7.11
N LYS A 70 30.57 10.17 5.81
CA LYS A 70 29.93 11.01 4.80
C LYS A 70 28.44 11.18 5.07
N LEU A 71 27.72 10.10 5.40
CA LEU A 71 26.29 10.15 5.76
C LEU A 71 26.05 11.08 6.96
N LEU A 72 26.85 10.96 8.02
CA LEU A 72 26.76 11.82 9.20
C LEU A 72 27.04 13.31 8.88
N GLN A 73 27.87 13.62 7.87
CA GLN A 73 28.06 14.99 7.39
C GLN A 73 26.87 15.51 6.57
N ILE A 74 26.22 14.65 5.78
CA ILE A 74 25.00 14.99 5.02
C ILE A 74 23.83 15.24 5.98
N GLU A 75 23.68 14.40 7.00
CA GLU A 75 22.64 14.54 8.03
C GLU A 75 22.80 15.86 8.80
N LYS A 76 24.02 16.17 9.27
CA LYS A 76 24.31 17.46 9.94
C LYS A 76 24.02 18.68 9.08
N ARG A 77 24.18 18.60 7.75
CA ARG A 77 23.77 19.69 6.84
C ARG A 77 22.24 19.81 6.78
N LYS A 78 21.52 18.70 6.63
CA LYS A 78 20.04 18.70 6.67
C LYS A 78 19.48 19.24 7.99
N THR A 79 20.12 18.94 9.13
CA THR A 79 19.71 19.51 10.43
C THR A 79 19.90 21.02 10.46
N ALA A 80 21.04 21.54 9.98
CA ALA A 80 21.29 22.97 9.91
C ALA A 80 20.35 23.70 8.92
N GLU A 81 20.04 23.09 7.77
CA GLU A 81 19.06 23.59 6.80
C GLU A 81 17.65 23.66 7.41
N LEU A 82 17.22 22.61 8.14
CA LEU A 82 15.95 22.59 8.88
C LEU A 82 15.92 23.64 10.00
N GLU A 83 16.98 23.78 10.79
CA GLU A 83 17.07 24.85 11.80
C GLU A 83 16.97 26.24 11.18
N GLN A 84 17.57 26.47 10.02
CA GLN A 84 17.50 27.74 9.32
C GLN A 84 16.09 28.00 8.75
N GLN A 85 15.42 26.98 8.22
CA GLN A 85 14.00 27.06 7.84
C GLN A 85 13.10 27.39 9.04
N LEU A 86 13.31 26.74 10.19
CA LEU A 86 12.55 26.96 11.42
C LEU A 86 12.75 28.37 12.00
N ARG A 87 13.95 28.95 11.87
CA ARG A 87 14.22 30.36 12.19
C ARG A 87 13.45 31.29 11.24
N ASN A 88 13.57 31.08 9.92
CA ASN A 88 12.86 31.90 8.92
C ASN A 88 11.33 31.85 9.10
N GLU A 89 10.77 30.67 9.41
CA GLU A 89 9.34 30.52 9.73
C GLU A 89 8.95 31.26 11.02
N LYS A 90 9.80 31.19 12.05
CA LYS A 90 9.56 31.90 13.31
C LYS A 90 9.58 33.41 13.09
N ASP A 91 10.58 33.94 12.40
CA ASP A 91 10.70 35.37 12.13
C ASP A 91 9.52 35.87 11.27
N ALA A 92 9.03 35.05 10.33
CA ALA A 92 7.81 35.33 9.56
C ALA A 92 6.53 35.30 10.42
N LYS A 93 6.41 34.36 11.37
CA LYS A 93 5.30 34.30 12.35
C LYS A 93 5.34 35.50 13.30
N ASP A 94 6.50 35.83 13.85
CA ASP A 94 6.67 36.96 14.78
C ASP A 94 6.39 38.30 14.06
N ALA A 95 6.79 38.45 12.80
CA ALA A 95 6.41 39.60 11.97
C ALA A 95 4.89 39.68 11.70
N SER A 96 4.22 38.53 11.50
CA SER A 96 2.76 38.45 11.34
C SER A 96 2.02 38.82 12.63
N ILE A 97 2.49 38.30 13.77
CA ILE A 97 1.98 38.60 15.13
C ILE A 97 2.16 40.09 15.46
N PHE A 98 3.29 40.70 15.12
CA PHE A 98 3.51 42.14 15.31
C PHE A 98 2.51 42.97 14.50
N LYS A 99 2.18 42.52 13.29
CA LYS A 99 1.20 43.17 12.41
C LYS A 99 -0.24 43.06 12.93
N SER A 100 -0.61 41.95 13.57
CA SER A 100 -1.94 41.78 14.19
C SER A 100 -2.07 42.51 15.53
N LEU A 101 -1.01 42.54 16.34
CA LEU A 101 -0.97 43.31 17.60
C LEU A 101 -1.13 44.82 17.36
N SER A 102 -0.63 45.34 16.23
CA SER A 102 -0.82 46.75 15.84
C SER A 102 -2.28 47.16 15.61
N ALA A 103 -3.21 46.21 15.44
CA ALA A 103 -4.64 46.49 15.26
C ALA A 103 -5.44 46.44 16.57
N ALA A 104 -4.87 45.89 17.66
CA ALA A 104 -5.57 45.64 18.92
C ALA A 104 -5.48 46.82 19.91
N GLN A 105 -5.70 48.05 19.44
CA GLN A 105 -5.72 49.24 20.32
C GLN A 105 -7.05 49.39 21.07
N SER A 106 -7.19 48.66 22.17
CA SER A 106 -7.97 49.13 23.34
C SER A 106 -7.53 48.37 24.59
N ASN A 107 -6.64 48.96 25.38
CA ASN A 107 -6.19 48.37 26.65
C ASN A 107 -5.86 49.42 27.73
N ASP A 108 -6.61 50.53 27.72
CA ASP A 108 -6.41 51.61 28.69
C ASP A 108 -6.92 51.23 30.10
N GLU A 109 -7.80 50.25 30.22
CA GLU A 109 -8.24 49.71 31.52
C GLU A 109 -7.11 49.00 32.28
N GLN A 110 -6.30 48.17 31.60
CA GLN A 110 -5.12 47.56 32.22
C GLN A 110 -4.03 48.60 32.51
N LYS A 111 -3.85 49.62 31.66
CA LYS A 111 -2.97 50.76 31.97
C LYS A 111 -3.40 51.48 33.25
N LYS A 112 -4.68 51.80 33.41
CA LYS A 112 -5.21 52.42 34.65
C LYS A 112 -4.93 51.55 35.88
N GLN A 113 -5.13 50.24 35.79
CA GLN A 113 -4.83 49.32 36.90
C GLN A 113 -3.33 49.29 37.23
N ILE A 114 -2.45 49.17 36.23
CA ILE A 114 -0.99 49.19 36.41
C ILE A 114 -0.54 50.53 37.02
N GLU A 115 -1.08 51.66 36.56
CA GLU A 115 -0.72 52.97 37.09
C GLU A 115 -1.25 53.18 38.51
N THR A 116 -2.40 52.59 38.86
CA THR A 116 -2.93 52.58 40.24
C THR A 116 -2.01 51.77 41.17
N LEU A 117 -1.57 50.58 40.75
CA LEU A 117 -0.65 49.73 41.50
C LEU A 117 0.74 50.37 41.69
N LYS A 118 1.29 51.03 40.65
CA LYS A 118 2.52 51.84 40.78
C LYS A 118 2.38 52.93 41.84
N ASN A 119 1.24 53.65 41.85
CA ASN A 119 0.99 54.71 42.82
C ASN A 119 0.80 54.18 44.25
N GLN A 120 0.30 52.97 44.43
CA GLN A 120 0.25 52.29 45.73
C GLN A 120 1.65 51.88 46.21
N ASN A 121 2.46 51.24 45.35
CA ASN A 121 3.84 50.89 45.69
C ASN A 121 4.70 52.13 46.00
N SER A 122 4.55 53.22 45.24
CA SER A 122 5.23 54.50 45.50
C SER A 122 4.94 55.06 46.90
N LYS A 123 3.69 54.95 47.38
CA LYS A 123 3.30 55.34 48.75
C LYS A 123 3.92 54.43 49.80
N LEU A 124 3.92 53.11 49.57
CA LEU A 124 4.55 52.14 50.49
C LEU A 124 6.07 52.36 50.60
N THR A 125 6.76 52.60 49.48
CA THR A 125 8.21 52.90 49.48
C THR A 125 8.53 54.18 50.25
N LYS A 126 7.70 55.24 50.14
CA LYS A 126 7.87 56.45 50.95
C LYS A 126 7.70 56.17 52.44
N SER A 127 6.62 55.50 52.84
CA SER A 127 6.35 55.17 54.25
C SER A 127 7.44 54.27 54.86
N LEU A 128 8.00 53.34 54.09
CA LEU A 128 9.14 52.51 54.51
C LEU A 128 10.40 53.35 54.74
N ASN A 129 10.70 54.29 53.84
CA ASN A 129 11.87 55.17 53.97
C ASN A 129 11.71 56.18 55.13
N GLU A 130 10.50 56.69 55.37
CA GLU A 130 10.16 57.50 56.53
C GLU A 130 10.41 56.71 57.83
N LYS A 131 9.95 55.45 57.92
CA LYS A 131 10.21 54.58 59.09
C LYS A 131 11.68 54.19 59.26
N ASN A 132 12.42 53.95 58.19
CA ASN A 132 13.87 53.74 58.27
C ASN A 132 14.59 55.00 58.79
N THR A 133 14.15 56.20 58.39
CA THR A 133 14.69 57.47 58.89
C THR A 133 14.40 57.66 60.38
N GLU A 134 13.20 57.30 60.84
CA GLU A 134 12.82 57.29 62.26
C GLU A 134 13.68 56.31 63.09
N ILE A 135 13.94 55.11 62.57
CA ILE A 135 14.85 54.13 63.21
C ILE A 135 16.27 54.69 63.31
N ILE A 136 16.82 55.27 62.24
CA ILE A 136 18.16 55.89 62.25
C ILE A 136 18.25 57.02 63.28
N ASN A 137 17.23 57.88 63.36
CA ASN A 137 17.16 58.95 64.35
C ASN A 137 17.12 58.42 65.79
N ASN A 138 16.38 57.34 66.04
CA ASN A 138 16.32 56.69 67.35
C ASN A 138 17.66 56.04 67.73
N VAL A 139 18.36 55.38 66.79
CA VAL A 139 19.72 54.85 67.01
C VAL A 139 20.71 55.96 67.34
N ASN A 140 20.64 57.09 66.62
CA ASN A 140 21.48 58.26 66.90
C ASN A 140 21.18 58.88 68.27
N ALA A 141 19.92 58.94 68.69
CA ALA A 141 19.52 59.42 70.02
C ALA A 141 20.03 58.51 71.15
N ILE A 142 19.94 57.19 70.98
CA ILE A 142 20.51 56.20 71.93
C ILE A 142 22.04 56.36 72.02
N SER A 143 22.72 56.51 70.87
CA SER A 143 24.17 56.75 70.85
C SER A 143 24.56 58.06 71.55
N ALA A 144 23.80 59.14 71.35
CA ALA A 144 24.02 60.40 72.07
C ALA A 144 23.83 60.24 73.59
N PHE A 145 22.79 59.53 74.03
CA PHE A 145 22.52 59.25 75.44
C PHE A 145 23.66 58.43 76.09
N VAL A 146 24.12 57.35 75.45
CA VAL A 146 25.25 56.54 75.95
C VAL A 146 26.52 57.38 76.09
N ASN A 147 26.82 58.24 75.11
CA ASN A 147 27.96 59.15 75.19
C ASN A 147 27.83 60.21 76.29
N GLN A 148 26.62 60.69 76.57
CA GLN A 148 26.35 61.60 77.70
C GLN A 148 26.51 60.88 79.05
N TRP A 149 26.07 59.63 79.15
CA TRP A 149 26.18 58.80 80.36
C TRP A 149 27.64 58.46 80.68
N ASN A 150 28.43 58.08 79.66
CA ASN A 150 29.87 57.85 79.80
C ASN A 150 30.60 59.11 80.29
N ARG A 151 30.28 60.30 79.75
CA ARG A 151 30.84 61.57 80.23
C ARG A 151 30.51 61.86 81.70
N PHE A 152 29.27 61.59 82.12
CA PHE A 152 28.86 61.78 83.52
C PHE A 152 29.72 60.92 84.48
N PHE A 153 29.95 59.65 84.15
CA PHE A 153 30.85 58.79 84.94
C PHE A 153 32.31 59.26 84.89
N SER A 154 32.85 59.65 83.73
CA SER A 154 34.23 60.15 83.62
C SER A 154 34.47 61.42 84.46
N THR A 155 33.52 62.36 84.50
CA THR A 155 33.62 63.57 85.33
C THR A 155 33.56 63.23 86.81
N ASN A 156 32.60 62.41 87.25
CA ASN A 156 32.47 62.04 88.66
C ASN A 156 33.70 61.24 89.16
N TYR A 157 34.28 60.39 88.31
CA TYR A 157 35.49 59.64 88.64
C TYR A 157 36.72 60.55 88.76
N SER A 158 36.83 61.57 87.89
CA SER A 158 37.88 62.60 87.98
C SER A 158 37.77 63.41 89.28
N ASN A 159 36.55 63.85 89.63
CA ASN A 159 36.30 64.62 90.86
C ASN A 159 36.66 63.83 92.13
N LEU A 160 36.43 62.50 92.14
CA LEU A 160 36.82 61.63 93.25
C LEU A 160 38.35 61.52 93.40
N GLN A 161 39.09 61.42 92.29
CA GLN A 161 40.56 61.42 92.32
C GLN A 161 41.16 62.79 92.73
N GLU A 162 40.43 63.88 92.55
CA GLU A 162 40.84 65.21 93.00
C GLU A 162 40.68 65.36 94.53
N ILE A 163 39.54 64.92 95.08
CA ILE A 163 39.31 64.85 96.54
C ILE A 163 40.36 63.96 97.24
N GLU A 164 40.72 62.82 96.64
CA GLU A 164 41.74 61.91 97.16
C GLU A 164 43.14 62.55 97.23
N ARG A 165 43.41 63.60 96.43
CA ARG A 165 44.68 64.34 96.41
C ARG A 165 44.76 65.51 97.38
N GLU A 166 43.64 66.04 97.88
CA GLU A 166 43.65 67.14 98.86
C GLU A 166 43.80 66.66 100.32
N ILE A 167 43.42 65.41 100.62
CA ILE A 167 43.51 64.85 101.97
C ILE A 167 44.94 64.94 102.58
N PRO A 168 46.04 64.69 101.83
CA PRO A 168 47.40 64.82 102.37
C PRO A 168 47.91 66.25 102.59
N SER A 169 47.30 67.28 102.00
CA SER A 169 47.78 68.68 102.13
C SER A 169 47.20 69.38 103.36
N LEU A 170 45.94 69.06 103.73
CA LEU A 170 45.29 69.57 104.94
C LEU A 170 45.95 69.10 106.25
N PHE A 171 46.80 68.06 106.21
CA PHE A 171 47.48 67.50 107.39
C PHE A 171 48.87 68.12 107.67
N ARG A 172 49.30 69.16 106.93
CA ARG A 172 50.65 69.76 107.04
C ARG A 172 50.70 71.20 107.56
N SER A 173 49.58 71.77 108.00
CA SER A 173 49.45 73.17 108.44
C SER A 173 49.29 73.38 109.96
N LEU A 174 49.58 72.35 110.77
CA LEU A 174 49.40 72.38 112.24
C LEU A 174 50.64 71.84 113.00
N ASN A 175 51.75 72.59 112.99
CA ASN A 175 52.65 72.75 114.16
C ASN A 175 53.82 73.72 113.89
N THR A 176 53.57 75.02 114.10
CA THR A 176 54.54 76.11 114.22
C THR A 176 53.90 77.26 115.02
N GLU A 177 54.60 78.03 115.86
CA GLU A 177 55.84 77.76 116.61
C GLU A 177 55.89 78.69 117.84
N LYS A 178 56.80 78.50 118.82
CA LYS A 178 56.93 79.43 119.96
C LYS A 178 58.25 79.36 120.74
N LYS A 179 59.10 80.40 120.57
CA LYS A 179 60.29 80.84 121.34
C LYS A 179 60.62 82.27 120.85
N ASP A 180 61.30 83.19 121.54
CA ASP A 180 61.92 83.26 122.88
C ASP A 180 61.76 84.71 123.44
N SER A 181 62.32 85.05 124.60
CA SER A 181 62.40 86.42 125.16
C SER A 181 63.67 86.62 125.99
N ASN A 182 64.20 87.85 126.12
CA ASN A 182 64.95 88.34 127.31
C ASN A 182 65.45 89.81 127.21
N GLU A 183 66.02 90.29 128.33
CA GLU A 183 66.89 91.49 128.56
C GLU A 183 66.22 92.88 128.74
N LEU A 184 66.70 93.80 129.61
CA LEU A 184 67.42 93.70 130.92
C LEU A 184 67.39 95.08 131.67
N GLN A 185 67.96 95.14 132.87
CA GLN A 185 68.36 96.33 133.69
C GLN A 185 67.28 97.11 134.49
N SER A 186 67.64 97.92 135.51
CA SER A 186 68.27 97.66 136.83
C SER A 186 68.72 98.98 137.50
N ASN A 187 68.58 99.14 138.83
CA ASN A 187 69.05 100.32 139.59
C ASN A 187 69.93 99.92 140.80
N SER A 188 70.84 100.81 141.20
CA SER A 188 71.89 100.64 142.23
C SER A 188 71.31 100.36 143.65
N THR A 189 71.74 99.35 144.44
CA THR A 189 73.09 98.98 144.93
C THR A 189 73.81 100.17 145.61
N ILE A 190 74.11 100.17 146.92
CA ILE A 190 75.34 99.55 147.48
C ILE A 190 75.14 98.94 148.88
N GLN A 191 74.13 99.36 149.64
CA GLN A 191 73.76 98.70 150.91
C GLN A 191 73.32 97.23 150.71
N GLN A 192 72.90 96.93 149.48
CA GLN A 192 72.26 95.70 149.04
C GLN A 192 73.19 94.46 149.03
N VAL A 193 74.52 94.64 148.99
CA VAL A 193 75.49 93.53 148.85
C VAL A 193 75.49 92.56 150.04
N SER A 194 75.04 93.02 151.22
CA SER A 194 74.84 92.15 152.39
C SER A 194 73.58 91.28 152.26
N ASP A 195 72.48 91.86 151.77
CA ASP A 195 71.21 91.14 151.57
C ASP A 195 71.28 90.22 150.34
N GLU A 196 71.99 90.63 149.28
CA GLU A 196 72.29 89.81 148.09
C GLU A 196 72.93 88.48 148.46
N ASN A 197 73.80 88.41 149.48
CA ASN A 197 74.42 87.16 149.90
C ASN A 197 73.42 86.18 150.56
N ILE A 198 72.37 86.72 151.22
CA ILE A 198 71.25 85.94 151.77
C ILE A 198 70.24 85.60 150.67
N GLN A 199 70.00 86.53 149.75
CA GLN A 199 69.08 86.40 148.62
C GLN A 199 69.58 85.37 147.60
N LEU A 200 70.88 85.34 147.29
CA LEU A 200 71.53 84.34 146.46
C LEU A 200 71.42 82.93 147.06
N ARG A 201 71.55 82.78 148.38
CA ARG A 201 71.33 81.48 149.05
C ARG A 201 69.88 81.01 148.92
N ARG A 202 68.89 81.90 149.08
CA ARG A 202 67.48 81.59 148.84
C ARG A 202 67.20 81.28 147.37
N GLN A 203 67.79 82.03 146.43
CA GLN A 203 67.69 81.77 145.00
C GLN A 203 68.28 80.42 144.61
N ILE A 204 69.43 80.01 145.18
CA ILE A 204 69.99 78.67 144.95
C ILE A 204 69.04 77.58 145.47
N GLU A 205 68.45 77.77 146.65
CA GLU A 205 67.51 76.80 147.23
C GLU A 205 66.19 76.71 146.45
N ASP A 206 65.66 77.83 145.96
CA ASP A 206 64.47 77.87 145.11
C ASP A 206 64.75 77.39 143.67
N LEU A 207 65.93 77.65 143.11
CA LEU A 207 66.39 77.04 141.85
C LEU A 207 66.54 75.52 141.98
N GLN A 208 67.01 75.01 143.12
CA GLN A 208 67.03 73.57 143.41
C GLN A 208 65.61 72.99 143.50
N LYS A 209 64.66 73.68 144.14
CA LYS A 209 63.24 73.26 144.17
C LYS A 209 62.61 73.29 142.77
N GLN A 210 62.86 74.34 141.98
CA GLN A 210 62.39 74.46 140.59
C GLN A 210 63.00 73.38 139.68
N LEU A 211 64.29 73.11 139.82
CA LEU A 211 64.96 72.02 139.09
C LEU A 211 64.35 70.67 139.46
N GLN A 212 64.10 70.41 140.75
CA GLN A 212 63.49 69.16 141.21
C GLN A 212 62.03 69.02 140.76
N SER A 213 61.24 70.10 140.73
CA SER A 213 59.88 70.08 140.16
C SER A 213 59.91 69.85 138.65
N SER A 214 60.87 70.45 137.94
CA SER A 214 61.04 70.26 136.49
C SER A 214 61.49 68.83 136.15
N ILE A 215 62.39 68.23 136.94
CA ILE A 215 62.77 66.82 136.83
C ILE A 215 61.57 65.91 137.11
N THR A 216 60.73 66.23 138.10
CA THR A 216 59.51 65.46 138.41
C THR A 216 58.52 65.53 137.24
N GLN A 217 58.19 66.74 136.80
CA GLN A 217 57.27 67.01 135.69
C GLN A 217 57.77 66.43 134.35
N ALA A 218 59.08 66.43 134.10
CA ALA A 218 59.68 65.78 132.94
C ALA A 218 59.60 64.25 133.00
N ASN A 219 59.78 63.65 134.18
CA ASN A 219 59.61 62.20 134.35
C ASN A 219 58.14 61.76 134.25
N GLU A 220 57.20 62.56 134.76
CA GLU A 220 55.76 62.34 134.57
C GLU A 220 55.39 62.48 133.09
N SER A 221 55.84 63.55 132.42
CA SER A 221 55.65 63.74 130.98
C SER A 221 56.22 62.58 130.15
N LYS A 222 57.41 62.08 130.52
CA LYS A 222 58.05 60.91 129.89
C LYS A 222 57.21 59.64 130.09
N LYS A 223 56.72 59.39 131.31
CA LYS A 223 55.83 58.26 131.63
C LYS A 223 54.55 58.31 130.80
N ASP A 224 53.95 59.50 130.69
CA ASP A 224 52.74 59.73 129.90
C ASP A 224 53.00 59.56 128.39
N PHE A 225 54.19 59.90 127.91
CA PHE A 225 54.60 59.67 126.52
C PHE A 225 54.82 58.18 126.21
N VAL A 226 55.44 57.43 127.14
CA VAL A 226 55.58 55.97 127.04
C VAL A 226 54.21 55.30 127.00
N ASN A 227 53.30 55.63 127.94
CA ASN A 227 51.94 55.10 127.95
C ASN A 227 51.18 55.36 126.63
N LYS A 228 51.41 56.51 125.98
CA LYS A 228 50.82 56.85 124.66
C LYS A 228 51.47 56.07 123.52
N LEU A 229 52.78 55.83 123.56
CA LEU A 229 53.49 55.00 122.58
C LEU A 229 53.07 53.52 122.68
N ASP A 230 52.96 52.97 123.90
CA ASP A 230 52.51 51.59 124.11
C ASP A 230 51.06 51.38 123.63
N LYS A 231 50.20 52.38 123.85
CA LYS A 231 48.84 52.37 123.31
C LYS A 231 48.84 52.42 121.77
N LEU A 232 49.61 53.31 121.17
CA LEU A 232 49.75 53.40 119.70
C LEU A 232 50.35 52.12 119.09
N ALA A 233 51.26 51.44 119.79
CA ALA A 233 51.81 50.16 119.36
C ALA A 233 50.74 49.06 119.34
N ASN A 234 49.92 48.96 120.39
CA ASN A 234 48.79 48.03 120.45
C ASN A 234 47.71 48.36 119.39
N ASP A 235 47.32 49.64 119.27
CA ASP A 235 46.33 50.09 118.28
C ASP A 235 46.81 49.77 116.84
N ASN A 236 48.10 49.94 116.54
CA ASN A 236 48.69 49.55 115.25
C ASN A 236 48.79 48.02 115.07
N SER A 237 49.14 47.27 116.11
CA SER A 237 49.18 45.80 116.07
C SER A 237 47.81 45.21 115.72
N ASN A 238 46.76 45.71 116.35
CA ASN A 238 45.37 45.34 116.03
C ASN A 238 45.03 45.69 114.58
N LYS A 239 45.41 46.90 114.12
CA LYS A 239 45.19 47.34 112.73
C LYS A 239 45.92 46.48 111.69
N ILE A 240 47.10 45.94 112.03
CA ILE A 240 47.84 45.00 111.18
C ILE A 240 47.10 43.67 111.10
N SER A 241 46.54 43.18 112.22
CA SER A 241 45.70 41.96 112.25
C SER A 241 44.44 42.12 111.37
N ASP A 242 43.70 43.22 111.54
CA ASP A 242 42.54 43.59 110.70
C ASP A 242 42.87 43.59 109.20
N LEU A 243 44.05 44.11 108.84
CA LEU A 243 44.50 44.19 107.44
C LEU A 243 44.93 42.83 106.90
N GLN A 244 45.54 41.97 107.73
CA GLN A 244 45.90 40.60 107.35
C GLN A 244 44.64 39.73 107.14
N GLU A 245 43.62 39.87 107.99
CA GLU A 245 42.32 39.20 107.81
C GLU A 245 41.64 39.65 106.51
N LYS A 246 41.56 40.96 106.26
CA LYS A 246 40.99 41.52 105.00
C LYS A 246 41.77 41.09 103.76
N LEU A 247 43.10 40.96 103.84
CA LEU A 247 43.92 40.42 102.76
C LEU A 247 43.61 38.94 102.50
N GLY A 248 43.37 38.15 103.55
CA GLY A 248 42.92 36.76 103.44
C GLY A 248 41.56 36.63 102.74
N VAL A 249 40.58 37.44 103.14
CA VAL A 249 39.25 37.49 102.49
C VAL A 249 39.37 37.88 101.01
N SER A 250 40.15 38.91 100.69
CA SER A 250 40.35 39.34 99.30
C SER A 250 41.12 38.31 98.46
N SER A 251 41.99 37.50 99.07
CA SER A 251 42.64 36.37 98.39
C SER A 251 41.65 35.27 98.02
N ILE A 252 40.72 34.93 98.93
CA ILE A 252 39.62 33.98 98.67
C ILE A 252 38.68 34.53 97.59
N GLU A 253 38.34 35.81 97.65
CA GLU A 253 37.51 36.49 96.64
C GLU A 253 38.15 36.45 95.24
N ASN A 254 39.47 36.70 95.15
CA ASN A 254 40.22 36.54 93.90
C ASN A 254 40.22 35.09 93.37
N SER A 255 40.19 34.08 94.25
CA SER A 255 40.08 32.67 93.82
C SER A 255 38.70 32.36 93.22
N ASN A 256 37.63 32.95 93.76
CA ASN A 256 36.27 32.85 93.24
C ASN A 256 36.08 33.64 91.92
N LEU A 257 36.75 34.78 91.79
CA LEU A 257 36.79 35.55 90.53
C LEU A 257 37.54 34.80 89.41
N ARG A 258 38.55 33.99 89.74
CA ARG A 258 39.21 33.11 88.77
C ARG A 258 38.30 31.97 88.31
N SER A 259 37.61 31.28 89.22
CA SER A 259 36.70 30.18 88.84
C SER A 259 35.46 30.65 88.10
N THR A 260 34.95 31.86 88.39
CA THR A 260 33.88 32.47 87.57
C THR A 260 34.37 32.92 86.20
N ASN A 261 35.57 33.51 86.08
CA ASN A 261 36.17 33.80 84.77
C ASN A 261 36.41 32.54 83.92
N GLU A 262 36.86 31.43 84.52
CA GLU A 262 37.04 30.16 83.78
C GLU A 262 35.71 29.61 83.26
N ASN A 263 34.64 29.70 84.05
CA ASN A 263 33.29 29.34 83.62
C ASN A 263 32.71 30.32 82.57
N LEU A 264 33.03 31.61 82.64
CA LEU A 264 32.67 32.59 81.62
C LEU A 264 33.40 32.31 80.30
N ASN A 265 34.68 31.97 80.33
CA ASN A 265 35.44 31.61 79.13
C ASN A 265 34.87 30.36 78.44
N LYS A 266 34.59 29.28 79.19
CA LYS A 266 33.93 28.07 78.67
C LYS A 266 32.53 28.37 78.08
N ARG A 267 31.82 29.35 78.64
CA ARG A 267 30.52 29.81 78.13
C ARG A 267 30.65 30.72 76.90
N ILE A 268 31.75 31.46 76.77
CA ILE A 268 32.10 32.24 75.58
C ILE A 268 32.47 31.30 74.42
N GLU A 269 33.30 30.28 74.67
CA GLU A 269 33.62 29.21 73.71
C GLU A 269 32.34 28.51 73.20
N ALA A 270 31.43 28.11 74.11
CA ALA A 270 30.14 27.53 73.75
C ALA A 270 29.22 28.49 72.96
N LEU A 271 29.29 29.80 73.22
CA LEU A 271 28.54 30.81 72.46
C LEU A 271 29.16 31.11 71.10
N GLN A 272 30.48 30.92 70.93
CA GLN A 272 31.14 31.01 69.63
C GLN A 272 30.88 29.77 68.78
N GLN A 273 30.83 28.58 69.37
CA GLN A 273 30.36 27.37 68.68
C GLN A 273 28.94 27.57 68.11
N LEU A 274 28.01 28.08 68.92
CA LEU A 274 26.65 28.44 68.50
C LEU A 274 26.59 29.60 67.47
N LEU A 275 27.67 30.38 67.32
CA LEU A 275 27.78 31.43 66.31
C LEU A 275 28.27 30.87 64.96
N ASP A 276 29.10 29.83 64.98
CA ASP A 276 29.49 29.10 63.77
C ASP A 276 28.32 28.23 63.25
N ASP A 277 27.55 27.59 64.14
CA ASP A 277 26.30 26.88 63.83
C ASP A 277 25.30 27.80 63.10
N LYS A 278 25.28 29.10 63.43
CA LYS A 278 24.46 30.12 62.74
C LYS A 278 24.83 30.28 61.26
N THR A 279 26.10 30.06 60.88
CA THR A 279 26.51 30.06 59.47
C THR A 279 26.02 28.82 58.72
N GLU A 280 25.77 27.72 59.43
CA GLU A 280 25.15 26.52 58.87
C GLU A 280 23.64 26.69 58.73
N ILE A 281 22.98 27.37 59.67
CA ILE A 281 21.59 27.82 59.53
C ILE A 281 21.42 28.68 58.27
N GLN A 282 22.32 29.63 57.99
CA GLN A 282 22.26 30.45 56.77
C GLN A 282 22.38 29.61 55.48
N LYS A 283 23.24 28.59 55.46
CA LYS A 283 23.33 27.65 54.32
C LYS A 283 22.04 26.83 54.18
N MET A 284 21.41 26.43 55.29
CA MET A 284 20.09 25.79 55.25
C MET A 284 19.01 26.73 54.74
N GLU A 285 19.03 28.03 55.08
CA GLU A 285 18.10 29.03 54.53
C GLU A 285 18.27 29.21 53.02
N GLU A 286 19.51 29.23 52.50
CA GLU A 286 19.78 29.23 51.05
C GLU A 286 19.24 27.97 50.35
N ILE A 287 19.48 26.78 50.93
CA ILE A 287 18.95 25.50 50.42
C ILE A 287 17.42 25.49 50.45
N ILE A 288 16.79 25.95 51.53
CA ILE A 288 15.34 26.05 51.66
C ILE A 288 14.74 27.01 50.63
N ASN A 289 15.43 28.09 50.29
CA ASN A 289 14.96 29.02 49.25
C ASN A 289 15.14 28.44 47.84
N GLY A 290 16.25 27.76 47.54
CA GLY A 290 16.42 27.01 46.29
C GLY A 290 15.34 25.93 46.10
N LEU A 291 15.02 25.18 47.17
CA LEU A 291 13.93 24.19 47.16
C LEU A 291 12.53 24.82 47.02
N LYS A 292 12.30 26.06 47.50
CA LYS A 292 11.04 26.80 47.23
C LYS A 292 10.92 27.17 45.75
N ASP A 293 12.01 27.62 45.12
CA ASP A 293 12.00 28.02 43.72
C ASP A 293 11.81 26.80 42.81
N GLU A 294 12.50 25.69 43.08
CA GLU A 294 12.29 24.42 42.38
C GLU A 294 10.86 23.89 42.56
N ASN A 295 10.32 23.89 43.79
CA ASN A 295 8.94 23.51 44.06
C ASN A 295 7.94 24.44 43.33
N THR A 296 8.26 25.73 43.17
CA THR A 296 7.43 26.69 42.43
C THR A 296 7.45 26.41 40.92
N ASP A 297 8.61 26.09 40.34
CA ASP A 297 8.70 25.66 38.94
C ASP A 297 8.02 24.30 38.71
N LEU A 298 8.18 23.33 39.62
CA LEU A 298 7.42 22.07 39.60
C LEU A 298 5.91 22.31 39.66
N LYS A 299 5.43 23.28 40.45
CA LYS A 299 4.02 23.71 40.49
C LYS A 299 3.53 24.28 39.15
N ASN A 300 4.39 25.03 38.45
CA ASN A 300 4.08 25.60 37.15
C ASN A 300 4.10 24.53 36.03
N LYS A 301 5.06 23.60 36.07
CA LYS A 301 5.09 22.38 35.24
C LYS A 301 3.84 21.53 35.47
N LEU A 302 3.43 21.31 36.73
CA LEU A 302 2.22 20.57 37.08
C LEU A 302 0.95 21.24 36.52
N LYS A 303 0.84 22.58 36.61
CA LYS A 303 -0.25 23.33 35.94
C LYS A 303 -0.24 23.13 34.42
N SER A 304 0.93 23.21 33.78
CA SER A 304 1.07 22.99 32.33
C SER A 304 0.65 21.58 31.92
N PHE A 305 1.05 20.56 32.68
CA PHE A 305 0.61 19.19 32.45
C PHE A 305 -0.88 18.99 32.71
N LYS A 306 -1.46 19.63 33.73
CA LYS A 306 -2.91 19.59 33.97
C LYS A 306 -3.70 20.16 32.80
N SER A 307 -3.35 21.33 32.29
CA SER A 307 -4.04 21.92 31.13
C SER A 307 -3.81 21.14 29.82
N LYS A 308 -2.66 20.47 29.66
CA LYS A 308 -2.47 19.49 28.57
C LYS A 308 -3.38 18.27 28.72
N ALA A 309 -3.54 17.74 29.94
CA ALA A 309 -4.44 16.62 30.21
C ALA A 309 -5.91 16.99 29.99
N GLU A 310 -6.34 18.17 30.46
CA GLU A 310 -7.69 18.70 30.23
C GLU A 310 -8.00 18.82 28.72
N HIS A 311 -7.09 19.39 27.94
CA HIS A 311 -7.22 19.46 26.47
C HIS A 311 -7.21 18.08 25.79
N LEU A 312 -6.43 17.11 26.29
CA LEU A 312 -6.45 15.73 25.78
C LEU A 312 -7.78 15.02 26.09
N VAL A 313 -8.37 15.25 27.27
CA VAL A 313 -9.71 14.73 27.61
C VAL A 313 -10.77 15.29 26.67
N SER A 314 -10.75 16.60 26.36
CA SER A 314 -11.65 17.18 25.34
C SER A 314 -11.50 16.53 23.96
N LYS A 315 -10.26 16.21 23.53
CA LYS A 315 -10.03 15.51 22.25
C LYS A 315 -10.43 14.03 22.25
N ILE A 316 -10.43 13.38 23.41
CA ILE A 316 -10.98 12.01 23.55
C ILE A 316 -12.51 12.09 23.42
N GLN A 317 -13.16 13.02 24.10
CA GLN A 317 -14.61 13.28 24.00
C GLN A 317 -15.03 13.52 22.53
N GLU A 318 -14.35 14.43 21.83
CA GLU A 318 -14.57 14.76 20.42
C GLU A 318 -14.34 13.56 19.48
N SER A 319 -13.38 12.68 19.79
CA SER A 319 -13.13 11.42 19.07
C SER A 319 -14.19 10.36 19.33
N ASP A 320 -14.77 10.31 20.53
CA ASP A 320 -15.84 9.37 20.89
C ASP A 320 -17.16 9.79 20.25
N ASP A 321 -17.49 11.09 20.24
CA ASP A 321 -18.65 11.65 19.54
C ASP A 321 -18.59 11.38 18.02
N LEU A 322 -17.43 11.61 17.38
CA LEU A 322 -17.20 11.22 15.98
C LEU A 322 -17.29 9.70 15.76
N THR A 323 -16.82 8.90 16.72
CA THR A 323 -16.94 7.42 16.64
C THR A 323 -18.41 6.99 16.75
N ASN A 324 -19.24 7.69 17.53
CA ASN A 324 -20.69 7.44 17.61
C ASN A 324 -21.40 7.80 16.30
N GLN A 325 -21.11 8.96 15.70
CA GLN A 325 -21.68 9.35 14.40
C GLN A 325 -21.34 8.32 13.31
N VAL A 326 -20.07 7.92 13.17
CA VAL A 326 -19.64 6.91 12.20
C VAL A 326 -20.30 5.55 12.44
N ASN A 327 -20.62 5.20 13.70
CA ASN A 327 -21.36 3.97 14.00
C ASN A 327 -22.85 4.06 13.56
N GLU A 328 -23.51 5.21 13.68
CA GLU A 328 -24.87 5.39 13.14
C GLU A 328 -24.90 5.33 11.61
N GLU A 329 -23.95 6.01 10.96
CA GLU A 329 -23.76 5.96 9.51
C GLU A 329 -23.52 4.51 9.03
N LEU A 330 -22.65 3.76 9.71
CA LEU A 330 -22.40 2.34 9.44
C LEU A 330 -23.66 1.47 9.61
N VAL A 331 -24.48 1.72 10.63
CA VAL A 331 -25.75 1.01 10.86
C VAL A 331 -26.75 1.30 9.74
N ASN A 332 -26.82 2.54 9.27
CA ASN A 332 -27.72 2.93 8.18
C ASN A 332 -27.23 2.41 6.81
N ALA A 333 -25.91 2.44 6.55
CA ALA A 333 -25.31 1.80 5.39
C ALA A 333 -25.58 0.29 5.34
N LYS A 334 -25.49 -0.41 6.49
CA LYS A 334 -25.83 -1.84 6.59
C LYS A 334 -27.30 -2.14 6.30
N LYS A 335 -28.24 -1.28 6.74
CA LYS A 335 -29.67 -1.40 6.39
C LYS A 335 -29.88 -1.24 4.88
N SER A 336 -29.23 -0.25 4.27
CA SER A 336 -29.29 -0.01 2.82
C SER A 336 -28.76 -1.21 2.04
N LEU A 337 -27.57 -1.71 2.39
CA LEU A 337 -26.95 -2.88 1.77
C LEU A 337 -27.83 -4.14 1.87
N ALA A 338 -28.45 -4.39 3.03
CA ALA A 338 -29.35 -5.53 3.21
C ALA A 338 -30.61 -5.44 2.32
N GLN A 339 -31.12 -4.22 2.09
CA GLN A 339 -32.21 -3.99 1.15
C GLN A 339 -31.75 -4.18 -0.30
N SER A 340 -30.59 -3.63 -0.70
CA SER A 340 -30.00 -3.86 -2.04
C SER A 340 -29.74 -5.35 -2.32
N GLN A 341 -29.28 -6.12 -1.34
CA GLN A 341 -29.08 -7.57 -1.45
C GLN A 341 -30.41 -8.33 -1.66
N LYS A 342 -31.48 -7.89 -0.98
CA LYS A 342 -32.83 -8.45 -1.14
C LYS A 342 -33.40 -8.16 -2.54
N ASP A 343 -33.20 -6.95 -3.04
CA ASP A 343 -33.67 -6.54 -4.36
C ASP A 343 -32.87 -7.21 -5.49
N LEU A 344 -31.54 -7.32 -5.33
CA LEU A 344 -30.67 -8.06 -6.24
C LEU A 344 -31.02 -9.55 -6.27
N LYS A 345 -31.35 -10.16 -5.10
CA LYS A 345 -31.89 -11.52 -5.07
C LYS A 345 -33.21 -11.62 -5.85
N SER A 346 -34.16 -10.71 -5.64
CA SER A 346 -35.43 -10.71 -6.38
C SER A 346 -35.22 -10.54 -7.89
N SER A 347 -34.20 -9.79 -8.31
CA SER A 347 -33.83 -9.63 -9.72
C SER A 347 -33.19 -10.91 -10.29
N ASN A 348 -32.35 -11.60 -9.53
CA ASN A 348 -31.78 -12.89 -9.93
C ASN A 348 -32.85 -14.01 -9.99
N ASP A 349 -33.80 -14.02 -9.04
CA ASP A 349 -34.96 -14.92 -9.04
C ASP A 349 -35.90 -14.66 -10.25
N GLN A 350 -35.86 -13.45 -10.83
CA GLN A 350 -36.54 -13.12 -12.10
C GLN A 350 -35.70 -13.52 -13.33
N LEU A 351 -34.37 -13.33 -13.29
CA LEU A 351 -33.45 -13.74 -14.35
C LEU A 351 -33.50 -15.26 -14.59
N GLU A 352 -33.55 -16.07 -13.53
CA GLU A 352 -33.69 -17.52 -13.66
C GLU A 352 -35.01 -17.91 -14.33
N ARG A 353 -36.14 -17.26 -14.01
CA ARG A 353 -37.41 -17.50 -14.71
C ARG A 353 -37.29 -17.22 -16.21
N GLN A 354 -36.64 -16.11 -16.57
CA GLN A 354 -36.38 -15.76 -17.97
C GLN A 354 -35.46 -16.78 -18.67
N LYS A 355 -34.51 -17.42 -17.96
CA LYS A 355 -33.74 -18.54 -18.53
C LYS A 355 -34.62 -19.77 -18.79
N TYR A 356 -35.51 -20.13 -17.86
CA TYR A 356 -36.47 -21.22 -18.08
C TYR A 356 -37.40 -20.94 -19.27
N GLU A 357 -37.97 -19.73 -19.35
CA GLU A 357 -38.80 -19.28 -20.49
C GLU A 357 -38.03 -19.35 -21.83
N LEU A 358 -36.76 -18.90 -21.86
CA LEU A 358 -35.92 -18.97 -23.06
C LEU A 358 -35.58 -20.40 -23.47
N GLU A 359 -35.35 -21.30 -22.50
CA GLU A 359 -35.08 -22.72 -22.79
C GLU A 359 -36.36 -23.45 -23.26
N GLU A 360 -37.54 -23.10 -22.76
CA GLU A 360 -38.83 -23.59 -23.26
C GLU A 360 -39.11 -23.11 -24.71
N ILE A 361 -38.86 -21.82 -25.00
CA ILE A 361 -38.94 -21.26 -26.35
C ILE A 361 -37.94 -21.95 -27.30
N LYS A 362 -36.71 -22.19 -26.84
CA LYS A 362 -35.66 -22.92 -27.59
C LYS A 362 -36.08 -24.35 -27.91
N ASN A 363 -36.63 -25.08 -26.95
CA ASN A 363 -37.15 -26.43 -27.18
C ASN A 363 -38.35 -26.43 -28.14
N THR A 364 -39.24 -25.44 -28.04
CA THR A 364 -40.36 -25.25 -28.99
C THR A 364 -39.83 -25.05 -30.42
N LEU A 365 -38.89 -24.11 -30.62
CA LEU A 365 -38.24 -23.85 -31.91
C LEU A 365 -37.52 -25.10 -32.46
N GLU A 366 -36.92 -25.92 -31.59
CA GLU A 366 -36.29 -27.18 -31.96
C GLU A 366 -37.31 -28.22 -32.47
N THR A 367 -38.55 -28.22 -31.94
CA THR A 367 -39.65 -29.04 -32.49
C THR A 367 -40.22 -28.48 -33.78
N GLU A 368 -40.34 -27.15 -33.94
CA GLU A 368 -40.79 -26.52 -35.20
C GLU A 368 -39.81 -26.81 -36.35
N LYS A 369 -38.50 -26.75 -36.12
CA LYS A 369 -37.48 -27.16 -37.11
C LYS A 369 -37.68 -28.60 -37.56
N LYS A 370 -37.96 -29.52 -36.63
CA LYS A 370 -38.24 -30.94 -36.94
C LYS A 370 -39.52 -31.09 -37.76
N GLN A 371 -40.59 -30.38 -37.40
CA GLN A 371 -41.82 -30.35 -38.20
C GLN A 371 -41.60 -29.79 -39.61
N ASN A 372 -40.79 -28.73 -39.76
CA ASN A 372 -40.49 -28.15 -41.06
C ASN A 372 -39.61 -29.09 -41.91
N SER A 373 -38.63 -29.78 -41.31
CA SER A 373 -37.87 -30.83 -42.01
C SER A 373 -38.77 -31.98 -42.50
N ILE A 374 -39.84 -32.32 -41.78
CA ILE A 374 -40.84 -33.31 -42.21
C ILE A 374 -41.69 -32.75 -43.36
N LYS A 375 -42.11 -31.48 -43.31
CA LYS A 375 -42.82 -30.81 -44.42
C LYS A 375 -41.95 -30.77 -45.69
N ASP A 376 -40.67 -30.41 -45.57
CA ASP A 376 -39.72 -30.36 -46.68
C ASP A 376 -39.50 -31.76 -47.30
N GLN A 377 -39.57 -32.83 -46.51
CA GLN A 377 -39.56 -34.20 -47.00
C GLN A 377 -40.88 -34.54 -47.72
N MET A 378 -42.04 -34.26 -47.12
CA MET A 378 -43.34 -34.49 -47.76
C MET A 378 -43.50 -33.71 -49.08
N ILE A 379 -42.96 -32.49 -49.16
CA ILE A 379 -42.93 -31.70 -50.40
C ILE A 379 -42.09 -32.41 -51.48
N LYS A 380 -40.90 -32.92 -51.13
CA LYS A 380 -40.07 -33.69 -52.07
C LYS A 380 -40.76 -34.97 -52.55
N GLU A 381 -41.38 -35.72 -51.65
CA GLU A 381 -42.13 -36.93 -51.97
C GLU A 381 -43.34 -36.62 -52.88
N LEU A 382 -44.07 -35.53 -52.62
CA LEU A 382 -45.14 -35.05 -53.49
C LEU A 382 -44.65 -34.59 -54.87
N THR A 383 -43.52 -33.87 -54.95
CA THR A 383 -42.93 -33.46 -56.23
C THR A 383 -42.40 -34.66 -57.02
N GLN A 384 -41.78 -35.64 -56.36
CA GLN A 384 -41.37 -36.90 -57.01
C GLN A 384 -42.57 -37.67 -57.54
N LYS A 385 -43.68 -37.74 -56.78
CA LYS A 385 -44.91 -38.33 -57.28
C LYS A 385 -45.47 -37.55 -58.47
N GLN A 386 -45.55 -36.23 -58.40
CA GLN A 386 -46.05 -35.40 -59.50
C GLN A 386 -45.24 -35.55 -60.80
N LEU A 387 -43.93 -35.83 -60.69
CA LEU A 387 -43.09 -36.16 -61.85
C LEU A 387 -43.43 -37.55 -62.41
N ALA A 388 -43.58 -38.57 -61.56
CA ALA A 388 -43.99 -39.91 -62.01
C ALA A 388 -45.40 -39.93 -62.63
N ASP A 389 -46.36 -39.22 -62.02
CA ASP A 389 -47.71 -39.02 -62.55
C ASP A 389 -47.65 -38.29 -63.93
N ALA A 390 -46.68 -37.39 -64.15
CA ALA A 390 -46.46 -36.72 -65.43
C ALA A 390 -45.80 -37.61 -66.50
N ASP A 391 -44.83 -38.45 -66.12
CA ASP A 391 -44.24 -39.45 -67.02
C ASP A 391 -45.30 -40.46 -67.51
N GLU A 392 -46.21 -40.89 -66.63
CA GLU A 392 -47.36 -41.74 -67.00
C GLU A 392 -48.31 -41.03 -67.99
N ILE A 393 -48.60 -39.75 -67.77
CA ILE A 393 -49.42 -38.93 -68.71
C ILE A 393 -48.74 -38.79 -70.08
N ASP A 394 -47.41 -38.65 -70.14
CA ASP A 394 -46.69 -38.53 -71.41
C ASP A 394 -46.66 -39.87 -72.17
N ASP A 395 -46.51 -40.99 -71.48
CA ASP A 395 -46.57 -42.34 -72.08
C ASP A 395 -48.00 -42.73 -72.53
N LEU A 396 -49.04 -42.36 -71.75
CA LEU A 396 -50.43 -42.44 -72.20
C LEU A 396 -50.68 -41.56 -73.44
N SER A 397 -50.08 -40.37 -73.50
CA SER A 397 -50.16 -39.48 -74.67
C SER A 397 -49.46 -40.07 -75.92
N ARG A 398 -48.40 -40.87 -75.74
CA ARG A 398 -47.76 -41.65 -76.82
C ARG A 398 -48.66 -42.80 -77.27
N GLN A 399 -49.30 -43.51 -76.35
CA GLN A 399 -50.26 -44.58 -76.67
C GLN A 399 -51.48 -44.05 -77.43
N ILE A 400 -52.03 -42.89 -77.05
CA ILE A 400 -53.13 -42.23 -77.77
C ILE A 400 -52.70 -41.85 -79.19
N LYS A 401 -51.49 -41.32 -79.40
CA LYS A 401 -50.96 -41.03 -80.75
C LYS A 401 -50.83 -42.31 -81.60
N LEU A 402 -50.34 -43.41 -81.03
CA LEU A 402 -50.27 -44.71 -81.71
C LEU A 402 -51.65 -45.26 -82.08
N LEU A 403 -52.64 -45.13 -81.19
CA LEU A 403 -54.02 -45.53 -81.46
C LEU A 403 -54.68 -44.68 -82.56
N ASN A 404 -54.44 -43.37 -82.57
CA ASN A 404 -54.96 -42.48 -83.62
C ASN A 404 -54.39 -42.85 -85.00
N ILE A 405 -53.08 -43.09 -85.11
CA ILE A 405 -52.44 -43.58 -86.35
C ILE A 405 -53.10 -44.91 -86.78
N LYS A 406 -53.41 -45.81 -85.84
CA LYS A 406 -54.09 -47.08 -86.15
C LYS A 406 -55.54 -46.89 -86.61
N VAL A 407 -56.25 -45.89 -86.10
CA VAL A 407 -57.60 -45.51 -86.56
C VAL A 407 -57.54 -44.90 -87.97
N GLU A 408 -56.54 -44.06 -88.26
CA GLU A 408 -56.30 -43.51 -89.61
C GLU A 408 -56.00 -44.63 -90.62
N GLU A 409 -55.12 -45.58 -90.29
CA GLU A 409 -54.86 -46.77 -91.11
C GLU A 409 -56.12 -47.60 -91.37
N LEU A 410 -56.94 -47.86 -90.35
CA LEU A 410 -58.19 -48.61 -90.49
C LEU A 410 -59.23 -47.86 -91.33
N THR A 411 -59.31 -46.54 -91.17
CA THR A 411 -60.19 -45.67 -91.96
C THR A 411 -59.81 -45.72 -93.44
N HIS A 412 -58.52 -45.56 -93.77
CA HIS A 412 -58.04 -45.63 -95.14
C HIS A 412 -58.23 -47.02 -95.79
N ASN A 413 -58.07 -48.10 -95.02
CA ASN A 413 -58.38 -49.44 -95.50
C ASN A 413 -59.89 -49.65 -95.75
N ASN A 414 -60.76 -48.98 -94.97
CA ASN A 414 -62.20 -48.99 -95.18
C ASN A 414 -62.59 -48.21 -96.45
N GLU A 415 -62.06 -46.99 -96.64
CA GLU A 415 -62.22 -46.19 -97.87
C GLU A 415 -61.83 -47.00 -99.12
N LYS A 416 -60.69 -47.69 -99.07
CA LYS A 416 -60.20 -48.55 -100.17
C LYS A 416 -61.11 -49.76 -100.42
N SER A 417 -61.71 -50.31 -99.37
CA SER A 417 -62.69 -51.39 -99.47
C SER A 417 -64.00 -50.89 -100.09
N GLU A 418 -64.45 -49.69 -99.70
CA GLU A 418 -65.63 -49.02 -100.27
C GLU A 418 -65.43 -48.63 -101.74
N GLN A 419 -64.25 -48.14 -102.13
CA GLN A 419 -63.87 -47.94 -103.54
C GLN A 419 -63.93 -49.25 -104.34
N THR A 420 -63.48 -50.36 -103.74
CA THR A 420 -63.55 -51.69 -104.37
C THR A 420 -65.00 -52.16 -104.54
N ILE A 421 -65.85 -51.96 -103.52
CA ILE A 421 -67.29 -52.24 -103.56
C ILE A 421 -67.98 -51.40 -104.64
N ASN A 422 -67.67 -50.10 -104.73
CA ASN A 422 -68.22 -49.21 -105.75
C ASN A 422 -67.79 -49.60 -107.18
N SER A 423 -66.56 -50.09 -107.37
CA SER A 423 -66.14 -50.69 -108.65
C SER A 423 -66.97 -51.93 -108.99
N MET A 424 -67.17 -52.84 -108.02
CA MET A 424 -68.00 -54.03 -108.22
C MET A 424 -69.46 -53.69 -108.51
N HIS A 425 -70.01 -52.60 -107.94
CA HIS A 425 -71.33 -52.10 -108.31
C HIS A 425 -71.36 -51.60 -109.76
N GLN A 426 -70.40 -50.78 -110.19
CA GLN A 426 -70.31 -50.33 -111.58
C GLN A 426 -70.17 -51.49 -112.58
N ASP A 427 -69.45 -52.55 -112.22
CA ASP A 427 -69.31 -53.74 -113.08
C ASP A 427 -70.58 -54.61 -113.09
N ASN A 428 -71.32 -54.68 -111.98
CA ASN A 428 -72.66 -55.28 -111.94
C ASN A 428 -73.68 -54.47 -112.75
N ASP A 429 -73.62 -53.14 -112.73
CA ASP A 429 -74.52 -52.29 -113.54
C ASP A 429 -74.28 -52.48 -115.04
N LYS A 430 -73.01 -52.57 -115.47
CA LYS A 430 -72.63 -52.97 -116.84
C LYS A 430 -73.15 -54.38 -117.19
N LEU A 431 -73.10 -55.32 -116.24
CA LEU A 431 -73.62 -56.68 -116.44
C LEU A 431 -75.15 -56.65 -116.62
N ILE A 432 -75.88 -55.85 -115.84
CA ILE A 432 -77.33 -55.65 -115.96
C ILE A 432 -77.68 -54.99 -117.30
N GLU A 433 -76.92 -53.99 -117.75
CA GLU A 433 -77.10 -53.35 -119.06
C GLU A 433 -76.90 -54.37 -120.21
N ASN A 434 -75.89 -55.24 -120.10
CA ASN A 434 -75.64 -56.31 -121.07
C ASN A 434 -76.75 -57.36 -121.07
N LEU A 435 -77.25 -57.78 -119.91
CA LEU A 435 -78.40 -58.70 -119.80
C LEU A 435 -79.69 -58.08 -120.34
N GLN A 436 -79.87 -56.77 -120.24
CA GLN A 436 -80.99 -56.06 -120.87
C GLN A 436 -80.88 -56.07 -122.40
N LYS A 437 -79.69 -55.81 -122.97
CA LYS A 437 -79.41 -55.96 -124.42
C LYS A 437 -79.62 -57.40 -124.90
N GLU A 438 -79.21 -58.39 -124.11
CA GLU A 438 -79.42 -59.80 -124.43
C GLU A 438 -80.91 -60.20 -124.39
N LYS A 439 -81.69 -59.62 -123.48
CA LYS A 439 -83.16 -59.75 -123.43
C LYS A 439 -83.84 -59.12 -124.67
N GLU A 440 -83.35 -57.98 -125.15
CA GLU A 440 -83.82 -57.38 -126.42
C GLU A 440 -83.40 -58.19 -127.66
N ASN A 441 -82.26 -58.87 -127.61
CA ASN A 441 -81.86 -59.78 -128.68
C ASN A 441 -82.70 -61.07 -128.63
N SER A 442 -83.08 -61.53 -127.45
CA SER A 442 -83.98 -62.67 -127.24
C SER A 442 -85.41 -62.41 -127.72
N SER A 443 -85.93 -61.17 -127.60
CA SER A 443 -87.23 -60.82 -128.18
C SER A 443 -87.21 -60.78 -129.71
N LYS A 444 -86.11 -60.31 -130.32
CA LYS A 444 -85.87 -60.39 -131.78
C LYS A 444 -85.74 -61.86 -132.23
N LEU A 445 -85.03 -62.70 -131.47
CA LEU A 445 -84.89 -64.14 -131.77
C LEU A 445 -86.24 -64.86 -131.77
N ASN A 446 -87.13 -64.52 -130.84
CA ASN A 446 -88.49 -65.07 -130.78
C ASN A 446 -89.40 -64.69 -131.97
N SER A 447 -89.09 -63.61 -132.70
CA SER A 447 -89.74 -63.37 -134.01
C SER A 447 -89.16 -64.24 -135.13
N VAL A 448 -87.85 -64.49 -135.15
CA VAL A 448 -87.18 -65.30 -136.20
C VAL A 448 -87.46 -66.80 -136.04
N LEU A 449 -87.60 -67.29 -134.81
CA LEU A 449 -87.94 -68.70 -134.52
C LEU A 449 -89.28 -69.14 -135.11
N LYS A 450 -90.21 -68.20 -135.32
CA LYS A 450 -91.54 -68.51 -135.86
C LYS A 450 -91.56 -68.82 -137.36
N ASP A 451 -90.57 -68.30 -138.09
CA ASP A 451 -90.46 -68.46 -139.56
C ASP A 451 -89.43 -69.53 -139.95
N THR A 452 -88.71 -70.12 -138.99
CA THR A 452 -87.60 -71.07 -139.26
C THR A 452 -87.89 -72.54 -138.96
N GLU A 453 -88.94 -72.89 -138.20
CA GLU A 453 -89.33 -74.29 -137.96
C GLU A 453 -89.82 -75.03 -139.22
N ALA A 454 -90.17 -74.32 -140.31
CA ALA A 454 -90.70 -74.92 -141.53
C ALA A 454 -89.64 -75.33 -142.58
N HIS A 455 -88.37 -74.95 -142.41
CA HIS A 455 -87.34 -75.16 -143.45
C HIS A 455 -86.17 -76.07 -143.04
N ASN A 456 -85.98 -76.32 -141.74
CA ASN A 456 -84.80 -77.02 -141.22
C ASN A 456 -84.90 -78.56 -141.25
N ASN A 457 -85.41 -79.11 -142.36
CA ASN A 457 -85.52 -80.55 -142.62
C ASN A 457 -84.65 -80.99 -143.83
N ALA A 458 -83.74 -80.13 -144.29
CA ALA A 458 -82.83 -80.38 -145.40
C ALA A 458 -81.44 -79.82 -145.08
N LEU A 459 -80.40 -80.63 -145.34
CA LEU A 459 -78.98 -80.29 -145.32
C LEU A 459 -78.44 -79.81 -143.96
N LYS A 460 -77.70 -80.59 -143.14
CA LYS A 460 -77.11 -81.92 -143.34
C LYS A 460 -76.29 -82.11 -144.62
N ASP A 461 -75.29 -81.26 -144.80
CA ASP A 461 -73.88 -81.66 -145.00
C ASP A 461 -73.09 -80.47 -145.58
N GLU A 462 -72.11 -79.95 -144.83
CA GLU A 462 -70.70 -79.84 -145.27
C GLU A 462 -69.88 -79.28 -144.10
N ASN A 463 -68.83 -80.01 -143.71
CA ASN A 463 -68.01 -79.70 -142.54
C ASN A 463 -66.62 -79.22 -142.99
N GLN A 464 -65.98 -78.37 -142.19
CA GLN A 464 -64.52 -78.19 -142.16
C GLN A 464 -63.79 -77.60 -143.40
N LYS A 465 -63.77 -76.27 -143.49
CA LYS A 465 -62.52 -75.51 -143.77
C LYS A 465 -62.38 -74.43 -142.69
N LEU A 466 -61.37 -74.52 -141.81
CA LEU A 466 -59.95 -74.18 -142.04
C LEU A 466 -59.80 -72.70 -142.43
N SER A 467 -59.35 -71.85 -141.51
CA SER A 467 -57.94 -71.64 -141.11
C SER A 467 -57.23 -70.74 -142.11
N ASP A 468 -57.20 -69.43 -141.83
CA ASP A 468 -55.96 -68.72 -141.47
C ASP A 468 -56.19 -67.18 -141.39
N GLU A 469 -56.14 -66.61 -140.19
CA GLU A 469 -55.74 -65.21 -139.91
C GLU A 469 -55.43 -65.09 -138.39
N LEU A 470 -54.16 -65.02 -137.98
CA LEU A 470 -53.36 -63.79 -137.81
C LEU A 470 -54.05 -62.77 -136.88
N SER A 471 -53.71 -62.60 -135.59
CA SER A 471 -52.40 -62.58 -134.91
C SER A 471 -51.52 -61.34 -135.21
N LYS A 472 -51.61 -60.36 -134.29
CA LYS A 472 -50.82 -59.13 -133.99
C LYS A 472 -51.65 -58.37 -132.91
N ILE A 473 -51.16 -57.66 -131.89
CA ILE A 473 -49.97 -56.80 -131.71
C ILE A 473 -49.35 -57.01 -130.29
N LYS A 474 -48.12 -56.52 -130.08
CA LYS A 474 -47.29 -56.43 -128.84
C LYS A 474 -46.60 -55.03 -128.84
N PRO A 475 -45.87 -54.49 -127.82
CA PRO A 475 -45.46 -55.05 -126.50
C PRO A 475 -45.31 -54.05 -125.29
N GLU A 476 -44.55 -54.48 -124.23
CA GLU A 476 -43.82 -53.75 -123.13
C GLU A 476 -44.62 -52.83 -122.14
N ILE A 477 -44.15 -52.31 -120.97
CA ILE A 477 -42.86 -52.08 -120.23
C ILE A 477 -43.03 -52.59 -118.75
N ILE A 478 -42.12 -53.33 -118.06
CA ILE A 478 -40.83 -53.03 -117.34
C ILE A 478 -40.94 -52.21 -115.99
N PRO A 479 -40.16 -52.50 -114.91
CA PRO A 479 -40.59 -52.30 -113.49
C PRO A 479 -39.59 -51.51 -112.57
N ILE A 480 -39.53 -51.84 -111.25
CA ILE A 480 -38.68 -51.27 -110.14
C ILE A 480 -39.34 -50.00 -109.52
N CYS A 481 -39.27 -49.61 -108.22
CA CYS A 481 -38.31 -49.86 -107.12
C CYS A 481 -38.97 -50.11 -105.74
N ALA A 482 -38.18 -50.60 -104.79
CA ALA A 482 -38.31 -50.30 -103.36
C ALA A 482 -37.14 -49.39 -102.92
N TRP A 483 -37.26 -48.69 -101.78
CA TRP A 483 -36.20 -48.20 -100.85
C TRP A 483 -36.60 -46.90 -100.15
N THR A 484 -36.78 -46.93 -98.82
CA THR A 484 -36.67 -45.75 -97.94
C THR A 484 -36.29 -46.18 -96.52
N ASN A 485 -34.99 -46.21 -96.21
CA ASN A 485 -34.50 -46.26 -94.84
C ASN A 485 -33.09 -45.64 -94.81
N PHE A 486 -32.92 -44.45 -94.23
CA PHE A 486 -31.69 -43.66 -94.36
C PHE A 486 -31.00 -43.41 -93.02
N GLY A 487 -29.79 -43.97 -92.88
CA GLY A 487 -28.84 -43.67 -91.82
C GLY A 487 -27.96 -42.44 -92.13
N PRO A 488 -27.03 -42.08 -91.22
CA PRO A 488 -26.47 -40.72 -91.18
C PRO A 488 -25.27 -40.46 -92.10
N GLN A 489 -25.49 -39.55 -93.07
CA GLN A 489 -24.61 -38.51 -93.66
C GLN A 489 -23.13 -38.78 -94.06
N ASN A 490 -22.40 -39.73 -93.49
CA ASN A 490 -20.98 -39.96 -93.84
C ASN A 490 -20.78 -40.58 -95.24
N GLU A 491 -21.74 -41.38 -95.72
CA GLU A 491 -21.66 -42.02 -97.04
C GLU A 491 -21.72 -41.01 -98.20
N LEU A 492 -22.48 -39.91 -98.04
CA LEU A 492 -22.63 -38.88 -99.07
C LEU A 492 -21.28 -38.24 -99.44
N LYS A 493 -20.39 -38.07 -98.45
CA LYS A 493 -19.04 -37.55 -98.67
C LYS A 493 -18.19 -38.50 -99.51
N GLN A 494 -18.26 -39.81 -99.26
CA GLN A 494 -17.56 -40.81 -100.07
C GLN A 494 -18.13 -40.90 -101.49
N GLN A 495 -19.46 -40.89 -101.64
CA GLN A 495 -20.13 -40.96 -102.94
C GLN A 495 -19.80 -39.77 -103.84
N ILE A 496 -19.85 -38.53 -103.32
CA ILE A 496 -19.46 -37.34 -104.09
C ILE A 496 -17.98 -37.40 -104.48
N GLN A 497 -17.10 -37.83 -103.59
CA GLN A 497 -15.65 -37.88 -103.87
C GLN A 497 -15.26 -39.00 -104.86
N GLN A 498 -16.03 -40.10 -104.91
CA GLN A 498 -15.94 -41.11 -105.98
C GLN A 498 -16.42 -40.55 -107.33
N ILE A 499 -17.57 -39.88 -107.37
CA ILE A 499 -18.11 -39.27 -108.60
C ILE A 499 -17.13 -38.24 -109.21
N VAL A 500 -16.46 -37.45 -108.38
CA VAL A 500 -15.47 -36.45 -108.83
C VAL A 500 -14.12 -37.07 -109.27
N THR A 501 -13.82 -38.32 -108.91
CA THR A 501 -12.56 -39.00 -109.29
C THR A 501 -12.70 -39.99 -110.46
N CYS A 502 -13.92 -40.39 -110.84
CA CYS A 502 -14.17 -41.20 -112.03
C CYS A 502 -13.82 -40.45 -113.33
N LYS A 503 -12.78 -40.92 -114.04
CA LYS A 503 -12.29 -40.34 -115.32
C LYS A 503 -13.11 -40.73 -116.56
N ASP A 504 -14.38 -41.10 -116.40
CA ASP A 504 -15.24 -41.51 -117.52
C ASP A 504 -15.88 -40.34 -118.26
N LYS A 505 -15.83 -40.37 -119.60
CA LYS A 505 -15.94 -39.20 -120.47
C LYS A 505 -17.36 -38.68 -120.74
N HIS A 506 -18.33 -38.98 -119.88
CA HIS A 506 -19.75 -38.74 -120.17
C HIS A 506 -20.55 -37.95 -119.12
N LEU A 507 -19.90 -37.33 -118.12
CA LEU A 507 -20.55 -36.31 -117.30
C LEU A 507 -20.39 -34.91 -117.92
N PRO A 508 -21.47 -34.14 -118.16
CA PRO A 508 -21.37 -32.76 -118.65
C PRO A 508 -20.62 -31.87 -117.66
N GLN A 509 -19.65 -31.08 -118.16
CA GLN A 509 -18.74 -30.26 -117.34
C GLN A 509 -19.47 -29.37 -116.30
N LYS A 510 -20.62 -28.78 -116.66
CA LYS A 510 -21.44 -27.97 -115.74
C LYS A 510 -21.93 -28.75 -114.51
N ILE A 511 -22.14 -30.07 -114.60
CA ILE A 511 -22.53 -30.90 -113.47
C ILE A 511 -21.33 -31.13 -112.55
N CYS A 512 -20.14 -31.37 -113.10
CA CYS A 512 -18.90 -31.43 -112.33
C CYS A 512 -18.60 -30.10 -111.60
N GLU A 513 -18.77 -28.97 -112.29
CA GLU A 513 -18.60 -27.62 -111.71
C GLU A 513 -19.63 -27.34 -110.60
N SER A 514 -20.87 -27.79 -110.78
CA SER A 514 -21.94 -27.67 -109.79
C SER A 514 -21.69 -28.54 -108.57
N LEU A 515 -21.31 -29.81 -108.75
CA LEU A 515 -20.95 -30.73 -107.65
C LEU A 515 -19.69 -30.26 -106.91
N TYR A 516 -18.69 -29.72 -107.62
CA TYR A 516 -17.50 -29.11 -107.00
C TYR A 516 -17.85 -27.85 -106.19
N THR A 517 -18.78 -27.02 -106.68
CA THR A 517 -19.27 -25.84 -105.97
C THR A 517 -20.06 -26.24 -104.71
N VAL A 518 -20.91 -27.26 -104.80
CA VAL A 518 -21.62 -27.84 -103.63
C VAL A 518 -20.64 -28.46 -102.63
N SER A 519 -19.62 -29.19 -103.11
CA SER A 519 -18.54 -29.73 -102.26
C SER A 519 -17.83 -28.62 -101.50
N LYS A 520 -17.40 -27.54 -102.18
CA LYS A 520 -16.77 -26.39 -101.54
C LYS A 520 -17.69 -25.63 -100.58
N PHE A 521 -18.99 -25.56 -100.88
CA PHE A 521 -19.96 -24.97 -99.95
C PHE A 521 -20.06 -25.78 -98.66
N TYR A 522 -20.16 -27.12 -98.76
CA TYR A 522 -20.18 -27.98 -97.58
C TYR A 522 -18.84 -28.03 -96.84
N GLU A 523 -17.69 -27.98 -97.53
CA GLU A 523 -16.37 -27.84 -96.88
C GLU A 523 -16.25 -26.51 -96.12
N SER A 524 -16.74 -25.40 -96.68
CA SER A 524 -16.77 -24.10 -96.01
C SER A 524 -17.66 -24.13 -94.77
N GLN A 525 -18.87 -24.71 -94.87
CA GLN A 525 -19.78 -24.88 -93.74
C GLN A 525 -19.20 -25.80 -92.65
N LEU A 526 -18.58 -26.92 -93.01
CA LEU A 526 -17.90 -27.82 -92.07
C LEU A 526 -16.70 -27.16 -91.40
N SER A 527 -15.91 -26.35 -92.12
CA SER A 527 -14.79 -25.63 -91.54
C SER A 527 -15.25 -24.55 -90.56
N ALA A 528 -16.35 -23.84 -90.87
CA ALA A 528 -16.96 -22.87 -89.96
C ALA A 528 -17.61 -23.55 -88.74
N LEU A 529 -18.21 -24.74 -88.91
CA LEU A 529 -18.79 -25.51 -87.81
C LEU A 529 -17.70 -26.04 -86.87
N ASN A 530 -16.62 -26.60 -87.42
CA ASN A 530 -15.48 -27.08 -86.63
C ASN A 530 -14.79 -25.94 -85.87
N ALA A 531 -14.60 -24.75 -86.48
CA ALA A 531 -14.02 -23.60 -85.79
C ALA A 531 -14.88 -23.11 -84.61
N ASN A 532 -16.22 -23.15 -84.72
CA ASN A 532 -17.09 -22.87 -83.58
C ASN A 532 -17.02 -23.98 -82.51
N LEU A 533 -16.92 -25.26 -82.92
CA LEU A 533 -16.80 -26.39 -82.00
C LEU A 533 -15.49 -26.33 -81.20
N GLU A 534 -14.38 -25.98 -81.84
CA GLU A 534 -13.05 -25.84 -81.24
C GLU A 534 -13.03 -24.69 -80.20
N VAL A 535 -13.70 -23.58 -80.49
CA VAL A 535 -13.90 -22.47 -79.54
C VAL A 535 -14.76 -22.87 -78.33
N GLU A 536 -15.85 -23.61 -78.52
CA GLU A 536 -16.66 -24.11 -77.39
C GLU A 536 -15.95 -25.21 -76.59
N MET A 537 -15.11 -26.03 -77.21
CA MET A 537 -14.22 -26.96 -76.51
C MET A 537 -13.20 -26.22 -75.63
N CYS A 538 -12.52 -25.20 -76.16
CA CYS A 538 -11.61 -24.36 -75.37
C CYS A 538 -12.31 -23.65 -74.20
N LYS A 539 -13.57 -23.21 -74.35
CA LYS A 539 -14.39 -22.72 -73.23
C LYS A 539 -14.68 -23.81 -72.20
N SER A 540 -15.06 -25.01 -72.66
CA SER A 540 -15.37 -26.15 -71.79
C SER A 540 -14.15 -26.55 -70.95
N ASP A 541 -12.97 -26.67 -71.57
CA ASP A 541 -11.74 -27.04 -70.88
C ASP A 541 -11.29 -25.96 -69.87
N LEU A 542 -11.43 -24.67 -70.23
CA LEU A 542 -11.20 -23.55 -69.32
C LEU A 542 -12.15 -23.59 -68.10
N LEU A 543 -13.45 -23.85 -68.33
CA LEU A 543 -14.45 -24.01 -67.28
C LEU A 543 -14.17 -25.21 -66.38
N CYS A 544 -13.80 -26.37 -66.96
CA CYS A 544 -13.41 -27.55 -66.21
C CYS A 544 -12.15 -27.32 -65.36
N SER A 545 -11.15 -26.61 -65.89
CA SER A 545 -9.95 -26.24 -65.14
C SER A 545 -10.27 -25.29 -63.97
N LEU A 546 -11.02 -24.21 -64.21
CA LEU A 546 -11.47 -23.27 -63.17
C LEU A 546 -12.31 -23.96 -62.09
N MET A 547 -13.25 -24.83 -62.49
CA MET A 547 -14.09 -25.58 -61.55
C MET A 547 -13.29 -26.63 -60.76
N SER A 548 -12.24 -27.22 -61.32
CA SER A 548 -11.30 -28.08 -60.59
C SER A 548 -10.57 -27.29 -59.49
N GLU A 549 -10.03 -26.13 -59.84
CA GLU A 549 -9.26 -25.27 -58.94
C GLU A 549 -10.15 -24.68 -57.82
N ILE A 550 -11.38 -24.27 -58.15
CA ILE A 550 -12.37 -23.82 -57.14
C ILE A 550 -12.75 -24.98 -56.19
N ASN A 551 -12.91 -26.20 -56.71
CA ASN A 551 -13.21 -27.38 -55.89
C ASN A 551 -12.02 -27.89 -55.07
N SER A 552 -10.77 -27.49 -55.38
CA SER A 552 -9.62 -27.73 -54.49
C SER A 552 -9.60 -26.72 -53.35
N PHE A 553 -9.85 -25.43 -53.64
CA PHE A 553 -9.94 -24.36 -52.65
C PHE A 553 -11.07 -24.57 -51.63
N LEU A 554 -12.24 -25.04 -52.07
CA LEU A 554 -13.38 -25.31 -51.17
C LEU A 554 -13.14 -26.48 -50.18
N LYS A 555 -12.07 -27.27 -50.35
CA LYS A 555 -11.70 -28.38 -49.45
C LYS A 555 -10.72 -28.00 -48.34
N LEU A 556 -10.53 -26.69 -48.07
CA LEU A 556 -9.54 -26.17 -47.11
C LEU A 556 -9.86 -26.14 -45.59
N PRO A 557 -11.04 -26.52 -45.02
CA PRO A 557 -11.38 -26.21 -43.61
C PRO A 557 -10.66 -27.07 -42.54
N GLN A 558 -9.48 -27.64 -42.84
CA GLN A 558 -8.64 -28.41 -41.91
C GLN A 558 -7.16 -27.97 -41.87
N LYS A 559 -6.78 -26.88 -42.55
CA LYS A 559 -5.37 -26.41 -42.62
C LYS A 559 -5.07 -25.20 -41.73
N THR A 560 -3.80 -25.05 -41.36
CA THR A 560 -3.32 -23.96 -40.51
C THR A 560 -3.26 -22.62 -41.27
N PRO A 561 -3.32 -21.45 -40.59
CA PRO A 561 -3.33 -20.14 -41.25
C PRO A 561 -2.17 -19.90 -42.21
N ASN A 562 -0.97 -20.41 -41.90
CA ASN A 562 0.21 -20.24 -42.74
C ASN A 562 0.13 -21.05 -44.05
N GLU A 563 -0.45 -22.26 -44.01
CA GLU A 563 -0.69 -23.06 -45.21
C GLU A 563 -1.73 -22.40 -46.13
N VAL A 564 -2.78 -21.79 -45.56
CA VAL A 564 -3.79 -21.05 -46.32
C VAL A 564 -3.17 -19.83 -47.03
N ILE A 565 -2.21 -19.15 -46.39
CA ILE A 565 -1.47 -18.03 -47.00
C ILE A 565 -0.58 -18.52 -48.16
N SER A 566 0.12 -19.66 -48.01
CA SER A 566 0.91 -20.24 -49.11
C SER A 566 0.01 -20.62 -50.28
N TYR A 567 -1.06 -21.39 -50.02
CA TYR A 567 -1.96 -21.90 -51.05
C TYR A 567 -2.68 -20.77 -51.82
N LYS A 568 -2.93 -19.62 -51.18
CA LYS A 568 -3.44 -18.40 -51.86
C LYS A 568 -2.47 -17.89 -52.94
N SER A 569 -1.16 -17.92 -52.70
CA SER A 569 -0.16 -17.48 -53.68
C SER A 569 -0.19 -18.36 -54.92
N ASP A 570 -0.22 -19.68 -54.72
CA ASP A 570 -0.15 -20.66 -55.79
C ASP A 570 -1.45 -20.67 -56.63
N PHE A 571 -2.61 -20.58 -55.95
CA PHE A 571 -3.93 -20.45 -56.59
C PHE A 571 -4.05 -19.18 -57.46
N LEU A 572 -3.61 -18.02 -56.96
CA LEU A 572 -3.61 -16.77 -57.74
C LEU A 572 -2.59 -16.79 -58.88
N SER A 573 -1.49 -17.53 -58.74
CA SER A 573 -0.51 -17.75 -59.81
C SER A 573 -1.09 -18.61 -60.93
N ASN A 574 -1.76 -19.72 -60.59
CA ASN A 574 -2.43 -20.60 -61.55
C ASN A 574 -3.55 -19.85 -62.31
N ILE A 575 -4.42 -19.10 -61.61
CA ILE A 575 -5.47 -18.31 -62.28
C ILE A 575 -4.87 -17.26 -63.24
N LYS A 576 -3.80 -16.55 -62.84
CA LYS A 576 -3.12 -15.58 -63.73
C LYS A 576 -2.44 -16.25 -64.92
N LYS A 577 -1.95 -17.48 -64.76
CA LYS A 577 -1.36 -18.29 -65.84
C LYS A 577 -2.41 -18.74 -66.86
N GLU A 578 -3.58 -19.19 -66.42
CA GLU A 578 -4.67 -19.61 -67.32
C GLU A 578 -5.32 -18.40 -68.03
N LEU A 579 -5.56 -17.29 -67.33
CA LEU A 579 -5.96 -16.02 -67.97
C LEU A 579 -4.92 -15.54 -69.00
N GLY A 580 -3.63 -15.76 -68.74
CA GLY A 580 -2.56 -15.50 -69.71
C GLY A 580 -2.73 -16.28 -71.02
N LYS A 581 -3.15 -17.54 -70.97
CA LYS A 581 -3.46 -18.34 -72.18
C LYS A 581 -4.69 -17.80 -72.92
N VAL A 582 -5.73 -17.39 -72.19
CA VAL A 582 -6.94 -16.82 -72.81
C VAL A 582 -6.61 -15.52 -73.55
N ASN A 583 -5.84 -14.61 -72.94
CA ASN A 583 -5.37 -13.40 -73.62
C ASN A 583 -4.49 -13.71 -74.84
N GLN A 584 -3.59 -14.69 -74.73
CA GLN A 584 -2.75 -15.16 -75.85
C GLN A 584 -3.63 -15.61 -77.04
N HIS A 585 -4.69 -16.38 -76.77
CA HIS A 585 -5.60 -16.88 -77.81
C HIS A 585 -6.50 -15.78 -78.40
N ILE A 586 -6.91 -14.78 -77.60
CA ILE A 586 -7.60 -13.57 -78.11
C ILE A 586 -6.69 -12.77 -79.04
N ILE A 587 -5.41 -12.61 -78.70
CA ILE A 587 -4.40 -11.96 -79.55
C ILE A 587 -4.20 -12.73 -80.86
N GLU A 588 -4.15 -14.06 -80.80
CA GLU A 588 -4.05 -14.93 -81.99
C GLU A 588 -5.28 -14.79 -82.91
N LEU A 589 -6.50 -14.74 -82.35
CA LEU A 589 -7.74 -14.47 -83.09
C LEU A 589 -7.77 -13.05 -83.69
N GLU A 590 -7.27 -12.05 -82.97
CA GLU A 590 -7.12 -10.68 -83.50
C GLU A 590 -6.15 -10.61 -84.69
N VAL A 591 -5.02 -11.33 -84.62
CA VAL A 591 -4.05 -11.41 -85.72
C VAL A 591 -4.70 -12.12 -86.93
N PHE A 592 -5.37 -13.25 -86.71
CA PHE A 592 -6.07 -13.99 -87.76
C PHE A 592 -7.16 -13.16 -88.43
N SER A 593 -7.88 -12.33 -87.65
CA SER A 593 -8.87 -11.38 -88.18
C SER A 593 -8.24 -10.27 -89.04
N LYS A 594 -7.01 -9.85 -88.75
CA LYS A 594 -6.31 -8.77 -89.47
C LYS A 594 -5.70 -9.24 -90.80
N GLU A 595 -5.43 -10.54 -90.97
CA GLU A 595 -4.95 -11.09 -92.25
C GLU A 595 -6.06 -11.32 -93.30
N PHE A 596 -7.32 -11.44 -92.88
CA PHE A 596 -8.47 -11.81 -93.75
C PHE A 596 -9.44 -10.65 -94.09
N ASP A 597 -9.01 -9.39 -93.93
CA ASP A 597 -9.83 -8.17 -93.96
C ASP A 597 -10.33 -7.74 -95.37
N LYS A 598 -11.00 -8.65 -96.12
CA LYS A 598 -11.53 -8.41 -97.47
C LYS A 598 -12.93 -9.01 -97.74
N SER A 599 -13.59 -9.64 -96.77
CA SER A 599 -14.98 -10.13 -96.92
C SER A 599 -15.96 -9.42 -95.99
N LYS A 600 -17.20 -9.25 -96.47
CA LYS A 600 -18.22 -8.39 -95.86
C LYS A 600 -18.83 -8.96 -94.57
N ASP A 601 -18.74 -10.27 -94.39
CA ASP A 601 -19.40 -11.01 -93.29
C ASP A 601 -18.65 -10.91 -91.96
N TYR A 602 -17.39 -10.47 -91.98
CA TYR A 602 -16.48 -10.51 -90.82
C TYR A 602 -16.67 -9.37 -89.81
N LYS A 603 -17.55 -8.39 -90.09
CA LYS A 603 -17.95 -7.36 -89.11
C LYS A 603 -18.59 -7.95 -87.85
N GLU A 604 -19.11 -9.16 -87.91
CA GLU A 604 -19.67 -9.87 -86.75
C GLU A 604 -18.58 -10.51 -85.87
N ILE A 605 -17.44 -10.90 -86.45
CA ILE A 605 -16.28 -11.40 -85.69
C ILE A 605 -15.58 -10.26 -84.94
N GLY A 606 -15.40 -9.09 -85.58
CA GLY A 606 -14.89 -7.89 -84.91
C GLY A 606 -15.74 -7.51 -83.68
N LYS A 607 -17.07 -7.47 -83.85
CA LYS A 607 -17.99 -7.24 -82.72
C LYS A 607 -17.91 -8.31 -81.63
N ARG A 608 -17.66 -9.57 -81.97
CA ARG A 608 -17.43 -10.64 -80.98
C ARG A 608 -16.12 -10.45 -80.24
N ALA A 609 -15.05 -9.98 -80.89
CA ALA A 609 -13.81 -9.61 -80.23
C ALA A 609 -14.02 -8.44 -79.25
N ASP A 610 -14.71 -7.38 -79.68
CA ASP A 610 -15.09 -6.25 -78.81
C ASP A 610 -15.91 -6.72 -77.59
N GLN A 611 -16.87 -7.63 -77.80
CA GLN A 611 -17.68 -8.22 -76.72
C GLN A 611 -16.86 -9.07 -75.74
N LEU A 612 -15.94 -9.90 -76.25
CA LEU A 612 -15.04 -10.70 -75.43
C LEU A 612 -14.07 -9.83 -74.64
N GLN A 613 -13.55 -8.74 -75.22
CA GLN A 613 -12.68 -7.80 -74.51
C GLN A 613 -13.43 -7.02 -73.43
N ASN A 614 -14.66 -6.57 -73.68
CA ASN A 614 -15.49 -5.95 -72.64
C ASN A 614 -15.78 -6.92 -71.48
N LEU A 615 -16.09 -8.19 -71.79
CA LEU A 615 -16.31 -9.23 -70.79
C LEU A 615 -15.03 -9.54 -69.97
N ASN A 616 -13.86 -9.54 -70.63
CA ASN A 616 -12.56 -9.68 -70.00
C ASN A 616 -12.27 -8.49 -69.05
N ASP A 617 -12.51 -7.26 -69.49
CA ASP A 617 -12.34 -6.05 -68.67
C ASP A 617 -13.31 -6.01 -67.48
N GLU A 618 -14.52 -6.54 -67.62
CA GLU A 618 -15.51 -6.65 -66.54
C GLU A 618 -15.13 -7.74 -65.54
N LEU A 619 -14.70 -8.92 -66.02
CA LEU A 619 -14.16 -10.00 -65.18
C LEU A 619 -12.92 -9.54 -64.39
N ASN A 620 -11.99 -8.80 -65.02
CA ASN A 620 -10.82 -8.25 -64.35
C ASN A 620 -11.20 -7.22 -63.27
N LYS A 621 -12.24 -6.39 -63.49
CA LYS A 621 -12.78 -5.48 -62.45
C LYS A 621 -13.35 -6.27 -61.27
N GLU A 622 -14.11 -7.34 -61.50
CA GLU A 622 -14.62 -8.17 -60.40
C GLU A 622 -13.49 -8.90 -59.66
N ILE A 623 -12.49 -9.45 -60.36
CA ILE A 623 -11.30 -10.05 -59.75
C ILE A 623 -10.60 -9.05 -58.83
N ILE A 624 -10.36 -7.82 -59.29
CA ILE A 624 -9.75 -6.75 -58.47
C ILE A 624 -10.64 -6.41 -57.26
N MET A 625 -11.97 -6.39 -57.40
CA MET A 625 -12.87 -6.20 -56.26
C MET A 625 -12.78 -7.35 -55.25
N LYS A 626 -12.73 -8.62 -55.69
CA LYS A 626 -12.54 -9.77 -54.78
C LYS A 626 -11.15 -9.76 -54.13
N GLU A 627 -10.08 -9.43 -54.86
CA GLU A 627 -8.72 -9.30 -54.30
C GLU A 627 -8.69 -8.24 -53.17
N ASN A 628 -9.42 -7.13 -53.33
CA ASN A 628 -9.57 -6.10 -52.30
C ASN A 628 -10.39 -6.57 -51.08
N ASP A 629 -11.55 -7.21 -51.28
CA ASP A 629 -12.37 -7.73 -50.18
C ASP A 629 -11.64 -8.84 -49.41
N ILE A 630 -10.95 -9.76 -50.10
CA ILE A 630 -10.10 -10.79 -49.48
C ILE A 630 -8.96 -10.14 -48.67
N SER A 631 -8.34 -9.08 -49.19
CA SER A 631 -7.28 -8.37 -48.48
C SER A 631 -7.80 -7.67 -47.21
N ARG A 632 -9.03 -7.14 -47.27
CA ARG A 632 -9.73 -6.55 -46.11
C ARG A 632 -10.07 -7.61 -45.05
N LEU A 633 -10.57 -8.77 -45.45
CA LEU A 633 -10.84 -9.91 -44.57
C LEU A 633 -9.55 -10.44 -43.93
N LEU A 634 -8.44 -10.51 -44.68
CA LEU A 634 -7.13 -10.88 -44.14
C LEU A 634 -6.62 -9.85 -43.11
N GLN A 635 -6.85 -8.56 -43.34
CA GLN A 635 -6.51 -7.51 -42.36
C GLN A 635 -7.35 -7.63 -41.08
N GLN A 636 -8.64 -7.99 -41.19
CA GLN A 636 -9.49 -8.26 -40.03
C GLN A 636 -9.07 -9.53 -39.28
N ASN A 637 -8.78 -10.63 -39.98
CA ASN A 637 -8.27 -11.86 -39.38
C ASN A 637 -6.90 -11.65 -38.71
N LYS A 638 -6.03 -10.81 -39.27
CA LYS A 638 -4.79 -10.42 -38.60
C LYS A 638 -5.09 -9.69 -37.28
N SER A 639 -5.96 -8.66 -37.31
CA SER A 639 -6.34 -7.93 -36.09
C SER A 639 -6.95 -8.84 -35.01
N MET A 640 -7.75 -9.84 -35.41
CA MET A 640 -8.29 -10.84 -34.48
C MET A 640 -7.22 -11.80 -33.94
N ASN A 641 -6.25 -12.21 -34.75
CA ASN A 641 -5.12 -13.02 -34.28
C ASN A 641 -4.22 -12.24 -33.32
N ASP A 642 -3.94 -10.96 -33.61
CA ASP A 642 -3.18 -10.08 -32.73
C ASP A 642 -3.91 -9.89 -31.37
N GLU A 643 -5.25 -9.79 -31.39
CA GLU A 643 -6.11 -9.75 -30.19
C GLU A 643 -6.14 -11.09 -29.43
N ILE A 644 -6.21 -12.23 -30.12
CA ILE A 644 -6.13 -13.57 -29.52
C ILE A 644 -4.75 -13.81 -28.87
N ILE A 645 -3.67 -13.32 -29.48
CA ILE A 645 -2.31 -13.39 -28.89
C ILE A 645 -2.24 -12.55 -27.62
N ARG A 646 -2.85 -11.35 -27.60
CA ARG A 646 -2.94 -10.53 -26.38
C ARG A 646 -3.71 -11.25 -25.28
N LEU A 647 -4.90 -11.78 -25.59
CA LEU A 647 -5.75 -12.48 -24.64
C LEU A 647 -5.08 -13.75 -24.09
N LYS A 648 -4.26 -14.45 -24.88
CA LYS A 648 -3.44 -15.57 -24.37
C LYS A 648 -2.40 -15.09 -23.36
N SER A 649 -1.61 -14.07 -23.70
CA SER A 649 -0.63 -13.50 -22.74
C SER A 649 -1.29 -12.98 -21.46
N GLU A 650 -2.54 -12.51 -21.55
CA GLU A 650 -3.36 -12.05 -20.43
C GLU A 650 -3.85 -13.24 -19.58
N ILE A 651 -4.21 -14.38 -20.19
CA ILE A 651 -4.51 -15.64 -19.49
C ILE A 651 -3.25 -16.22 -18.83
N ASP A 652 -2.13 -16.31 -19.55
CA ASP A 652 -0.87 -16.87 -19.06
C ASP A 652 -0.37 -16.12 -17.81
N GLN A 653 -0.51 -14.77 -17.79
CA GLN A 653 -0.22 -13.95 -16.61
C GLN A 653 -1.19 -14.23 -15.45
N ASN A 654 -2.50 -14.32 -15.71
CA ASN A 654 -3.50 -14.63 -14.69
C ASN A 654 -3.30 -16.02 -14.07
N GLU A 655 -2.86 -17.02 -14.85
CA GLU A 655 -2.49 -18.34 -14.32
C GLU A 655 -1.24 -18.27 -13.44
N GLN A 656 -0.24 -17.46 -13.81
CA GLN A 656 0.95 -17.25 -12.98
C GLN A 656 0.62 -16.53 -11.65
N GLU A 657 -0.28 -15.54 -11.68
CA GLU A 657 -0.78 -14.89 -10.47
C GLU A 657 -1.63 -15.83 -9.62
N LEU A 658 -2.44 -16.71 -10.23
CA LEU A 658 -3.20 -17.73 -9.51
C LEU A 658 -2.28 -18.74 -8.80
N GLU A 659 -1.21 -19.20 -9.43
CA GLU A 659 -0.25 -20.13 -8.82
C GLU A 659 0.54 -19.48 -7.67
N SER A 660 0.92 -18.20 -7.83
CA SER A 660 1.49 -17.40 -6.75
C SER A 660 0.54 -17.28 -5.55
N ASN A 661 -0.76 -17.06 -5.81
CA ASN A 661 -1.78 -16.99 -4.77
C ASN A 661 -2.03 -18.35 -4.07
N LYS A 662 -1.93 -19.49 -4.77
CA LYS A 662 -1.94 -20.83 -4.14
C LYS A 662 -0.75 -21.00 -3.18
N ALA A 663 0.47 -20.70 -3.64
CA ALA A 663 1.67 -20.79 -2.81
C ALA A 663 1.59 -19.86 -1.58
N LEU A 664 0.93 -18.70 -1.71
CA LEU A 664 0.63 -17.81 -0.58
C LEU A 664 -0.38 -18.45 0.40
N ALA A 665 -1.45 -19.07 -0.11
CA ALA A 665 -2.47 -19.75 0.69
C ALA A 665 -1.92 -20.96 1.46
N ASP A 666 -1.08 -21.78 0.82
CA ASP A 666 -0.39 -22.90 1.47
C ASP A 666 0.52 -22.40 2.61
N LYS A 667 1.24 -21.30 2.39
CA LYS A 667 2.09 -20.67 3.41
C LYS A 667 1.28 -20.04 4.55
N VAL A 668 0.09 -19.52 4.27
CA VAL A 668 -0.88 -19.08 5.31
C VAL A 668 -1.42 -20.28 6.09
N SER A 669 -1.65 -21.43 5.44
CA SER A 669 -2.04 -22.68 6.10
C SER A 669 -0.94 -23.20 7.04
N GLU A 670 0.32 -23.22 6.58
CA GLU A 670 1.50 -23.58 7.38
C GLU A 670 1.69 -22.64 8.60
N LEU A 671 1.58 -21.33 8.40
CA LEU A 671 1.61 -20.35 9.49
C LEU A 671 0.44 -20.54 10.46
N THR A 672 -0.77 -20.84 9.98
CA THR A 672 -1.94 -21.09 10.82
C THR A 672 -1.73 -22.34 11.69
N LYS A 673 -1.16 -23.41 11.11
CA LYS A 673 -0.75 -24.62 11.85
C LYS A 673 0.31 -24.28 12.91
N THR A 674 1.34 -23.53 12.55
CA THR A 674 2.41 -23.11 13.48
C THR A 674 1.86 -22.28 14.65
N VAL A 675 0.94 -21.35 14.39
CA VAL A 675 0.27 -20.54 15.42
C VAL A 675 -0.63 -21.41 16.31
N TYR A 676 -1.29 -22.44 15.75
CA TYR A 676 -2.06 -23.40 16.54
C TYR A 676 -1.16 -24.24 17.46
N GLU A 677 -0.04 -24.75 16.96
CA GLU A 677 0.96 -25.50 17.74
C GLU A 677 1.58 -24.64 18.85
N GLN A 678 1.95 -23.38 18.55
CA GLN A 678 2.40 -22.41 19.56
C GLN A 678 1.32 -22.11 20.60
N LYS A 679 0.04 -22.02 20.22
CA LYS A 679 -1.08 -21.82 21.15
C LYS A 679 -1.29 -23.03 22.08
N VAL A 680 -1.13 -24.25 21.58
CA VAL A 680 -1.17 -25.48 22.39
C VAL A 680 0.01 -25.51 23.38
N LEU A 681 1.22 -25.17 22.93
CA LEU A 681 2.39 -25.05 23.80
C LEU A 681 2.22 -23.97 24.87
N LEU A 682 1.62 -22.82 24.53
CA LEU A 682 1.27 -21.76 25.49
C LEU A 682 0.19 -22.19 26.49
N GLN A 683 -0.81 -22.99 26.10
CA GLN A 683 -1.76 -23.57 27.04
C GLN A 683 -1.10 -24.59 27.98
N ALA A 684 -0.22 -25.45 27.47
CA ALA A 684 0.53 -26.39 28.30
C ALA A 684 1.48 -25.68 29.28
N ALA A 685 2.18 -24.64 28.83
CA ALA A 685 3.00 -23.78 29.69
C ALA A 685 2.15 -23.04 30.73
N GLY A 686 1.00 -22.49 30.33
CA GLY A 686 0.06 -21.82 31.23
C GLY A 686 -0.50 -22.76 32.32
N GLN A 687 -0.81 -24.00 31.98
CA GLN A 687 -1.20 -25.04 32.95
C GLN A 687 -0.04 -25.40 33.89
N LYS A 688 1.18 -25.53 33.37
CA LYS A 688 2.38 -25.80 34.17
C LYS A 688 2.68 -24.66 35.17
N ILE A 689 2.53 -23.41 34.73
CA ILE A 689 2.67 -22.21 35.58
C ILE A 689 1.54 -22.18 36.63
N ALA A 690 0.29 -22.45 36.24
CA ALA A 690 -0.85 -22.47 37.16
C ALA A 690 -0.73 -23.53 38.28
N LEU A 691 -0.02 -24.64 38.02
CA LEU A 691 0.32 -25.65 39.04
C LEU A 691 1.48 -25.24 39.96
N GLN A 692 2.24 -24.19 39.62
CA GLN A 692 3.33 -23.63 40.44
C GLN A 692 2.94 -22.31 41.13
N SER A 693 1.98 -21.55 40.59
CA SER A 693 1.64 -20.19 41.04
C SER A 693 0.69 -20.13 42.24
N ASN A 694 0.67 -21.13 43.12
CA ASN A 694 -0.26 -21.19 44.25
C ASN A 694 0.21 -20.39 45.49
N ALA A 695 1.26 -19.57 45.34
CA ALA A 695 1.93 -18.87 46.45
C ALA A 695 2.52 -17.50 46.11
N LYS A 696 1.81 -16.66 45.33
CA LYS A 696 1.87 -15.18 45.42
C LYS A 696 0.75 -14.52 44.62
N SER A 697 -0.10 -13.74 45.28
CA SER A 697 -1.25 -13.08 44.66
C SER A 697 -1.33 -11.63 45.11
N LEU A 698 -0.82 -10.70 44.30
CA LEU A 698 -1.46 -9.38 44.08
C LEU A 698 -0.89 -8.64 42.85
N GLU A 699 0.43 -8.67 42.64
CA GLU A 699 1.12 -7.88 41.60
C GLU A 699 0.65 -8.16 40.16
N ASP A 700 0.58 -9.44 39.77
CA ASP A 700 0.45 -9.85 38.36
C ASP A 700 -0.85 -9.39 37.66
N LYS A 701 -1.90 -9.05 38.42
CA LYS A 701 -3.15 -8.53 37.85
C LYS A 701 -2.93 -7.21 37.11
N LYS A 702 -2.17 -6.27 37.69
CA LYS A 702 -1.94 -4.95 37.08
C LYS A 702 -1.21 -5.03 35.75
N ASN A 703 -0.15 -5.85 35.67
CA ASN A 703 0.63 -6.00 34.45
C ASN A 703 -0.18 -6.69 33.35
N LYS A 704 -1.01 -7.69 33.71
CA LYS A 704 -1.89 -8.37 32.75
C LYS A 704 -2.99 -7.46 32.19
N GLU A 705 -3.60 -6.62 33.02
CA GLU A 705 -4.61 -5.65 32.60
C GLU A 705 -4.02 -4.56 31.68
N SER A 706 -2.79 -4.11 31.94
CA SER A 706 -2.08 -3.17 31.06
C SER A 706 -1.76 -3.75 29.67
N LEU A 707 -1.28 -5.00 29.62
CA LEU A 707 -0.98 -5.70 28.36
C LEU A 707 -2.24 -5.96 27.52
N ASP A 708 -3.33 -6.40 28.16
CA ASP A 708 -4.63 -6.63 27.53
C ASP A 708 -5.27 -5.32 27.01
N PHE A 709 -5.08 -4.20 27.72
CA PHE A 709 -5.48 -2.87 27.24
C PHE A 709 -4.70 -2.45 25.98
N HIS A 710 -3.37 -2.61 25.97
CA HIS A 710 -2.55 -2.25 24.81
C HIS A 710 -2.82 -3.14 23.58
N ALA A 711 -3.05 -4.44 23.78
CA ALA A 711 -3.47 -5.35 22.71
C ALA A 711 -4.79 -4.90 22.07
N LYS A 712 -5.81 -4.61 22.89
CA LYS A 712 -7.12 -4.10 22.43
C LYS A 712 -7.03 -2.73 21.77
N LEU A 713 -6.06 -1.89 22.16
CA LEU A 713 -5.82 -0.60 21.50
C LEU A 713 -5.23 -0.77 20.09
N ALA A 714 -4.30 -1.72 19.91
CA ALA A 714 -3.71 -2.04 18.62
C ALA A 714 -4.73 -2.70 17.67
N GLU A 715 -5.51 -3.65 18.18
CA GLU A 715 -6.58 -4.35 17.45
C GLU A 715 -7.66 -3.37 16.96
N ARG A 716 -8.11 -2.44 17.82
CA ARG A 716 -9.01 -1.34 17.44
C ARG A 716 -8.44 -0.40 16.37
N LYS A 717 -7.10 -0.24 16.31
CA LYS A 717 -6.44 0.63 15.33
C LYS A 717 -6.39 -0.04 13.95
N TYR A 718 -5.98 -1.32 13.93
CA TYR A 718 -6.02 -2.16 12.72
C TYR A 718 -7.44 -2.24 12.12
N GLU A 719 -8.46 -2.48 12.95
CA GLU A 719 -9.84 -2.60 12.48
C GLU A 719 -10.49 -1.24 12.10
N LYS A 720 -9.84 -0.10 12.41
CA LYS A 720 -10.17 1.22 11.82
C LYS A 720 -9.52 1.39 10.44
N GLU A 721 -8.23 1.03 10.29
CA GLU A 721 -7.53 1.11 9.00
C GLU A 721 -8.14 0.16 7.95
N LYS A 722 -8.44 -1.09 8.33
CA LYS A 722 -9.10 -2.07 7.47
C LYS A 722 -10.42 -1.57 6.89
N LYS A 723 -11.31 -0.99 7.72
CA LYS A 723 -12.59 -0.42 7.28
C LYS A 723 -12.44 0.75 6.31
N LEU A 724 -11.37 1.54 6.46
CA LEU A 724 -11.07 2.63 5.53
C LEU A 724 -10.67 2.10 4.14
N TYR A 725 -9.95 0.98 4.07
CA TYR A 725 -9.67 0.30 2.81
C TYR A 725 -10.91 -0.38 2.21
N GLU A 726 -11.73 -1.06 3.03
CA GLU A 726 -13.02 -1.63 2.60
C GLU A 726 -13.94 -0.56 1.97
N LEU A 727 -14.01 0.64 2.57
CA LEU A 727 -14.78 1.77 2.03
C LEU A 727 -14.24 2.23 0.67
N LYS A 728 -12.91 2.44 0.55
CA LYS A 728 -12.27 2.87 -0.70
C LYS A 728 -12.41 1.86 -1.84
N ILE A 729 -12.39 0.56 -1.54
CA ILE A 729 -12.65 -0.48 -2.55
C ILE A 729 -14.07 -0.32 -3.10
N LYS A 730 -15.06 -0.17 -2.22
CA LYS A 730 -16.46 -0.01 -2.61
C LYS A 730 -16.73 1.28 -3.40
N GLU A 731 -16.07 2.38 -3.06
CA GLU A 731 -16.11 3.64 -3.86
C GLU A 731 -15.57 3.43 -5.28
N MET A 732 -14.51 2.63 -5.46
CA MET A 732 -13.99 2.29 -6.79
C MET A 732 -14.91 1.33 -7.55
N GLU A 733 -15.51 0.34 -6.89
CA GLU A 733 -16.48 -0.58 -7.49
C GLU A 733 -17.71 0.16 -8.04
N GLU A 734 -18.28 1.08 -7.27
CA GLU A 734 -19.42 1.92 -7.70
C GLU A 734 -19.05 2.82 -8.89
N MET A 735 -17.86 3.42 -8.87
CA MET A 735 -17.35 4.25 -9.97
C MET A 735 -17.09 3.43 -11.24
N ASN A 736 -16.67 2.16 -11.11
CA ASN A 736 -16.47 1.26 -12.23
C ASN A 736 -17.82 0.83 -12.85
N ALA A 737 -18.85 0.61 -12.03
CA ALA A 737 -20.21 0.29 -12.50
C ALA A 737 -20.84 1.45 -13.30
N GLU A 738 -20.61 2.71 -12.93
CA GLU A 738 -21.00 3.87 -13.76
C GLU A 738 -20.23 3.91 -15.09
N LEU A 739 -18.95 3.54 -15.08
CA LEU A 739 -18.12 3.49 -16.29
C LEU A 739 -18.60 2.38 -17.26
N GLU A 740 -18.90 1.19 -16.76
CA GLU A 740 -19.46 0.09 -17.56
C GLU A 740 -20.84 0.45 -18.13
N SER A 741 -21.72 1.05 -17.31
CA SER A 741 -23.02 1.54 -17.75
C SER A 741 -22.91 2.59 -18.87
N THR A 742 -21.97 3.54 -18.76
CA THR A 742 -21.76 4.54 -19.81
C THR A 742 -21.13 3.95 -21.08
N VAL A 743 -20.22 2.98 -20.97
CA VAL A 743 -19.67 2.22 -22.11
C VAL A 743 -20.77 1.42 -22.82
N GLU A 744 -21.64 0.72 -22.09
CA GLU A 744 -22.72 -0.06 -22.69
C GLU A 744 -23.75 0.83 -23.41
N ASN A 745 -24.08 1.99 -22.85
CA ASN A 745 -24.94 2.99 -23.48
C ASN A 745 -24.33 3.59 -24.76
N LEU A 746 -23.00 3.85 -24.76
CA LEU A 746 -22.28 4.25 -25.98
C LEU A 746 -22.30 3.14 -27.04
N SER A 747 -22.10 1.88 -26.65
CA SER A 747 -22.17 0.71 -27.54
C SER A 747 -23.56 0.56 -28.18
N LYS A 748 -24.63 0.67 -27.37
CA LYS A 748 -26.02 0.68 -27.84
C LYS A 748 -26.29 1.81 -28.84
N SER A 749 -25.75 3.01 -28.61
CA SER A 749 -25.85 4.15 -29.53
C SER A 749 -25.10 3.91 -30.85
N LEU A 750 -23.87 3.37 -30.78
CA LEU A 750 -23.03 3.08 -31.94
C LEU A 750 -23.64 1.98 -32.82
N LYS A 751 -24.27 0.95 -32.21
CA LYS A 751 -25.04 -0.08 -32.92
C LYS A 751 -26.22 0.54 -33.69
N ARG A 752 -27.02 1.40 -33.04
CA ARG A 752 -28.12 2.15 -33.70
C ARG A 752 -27.61 2.98 -34.90
N LYS A 753 -26.47 3.68 -34.77
CA LYS A 753 -25.86 4.41 -35.90
C LYS A 753 -25.43 3.48 -37.04
N LYS A 754 -24.87 2.29 -36.77
CA LYS A 754 -24.54 1.28 -37.79
C LYS A 754 -25.79 0.80 -38.54
N ASP A 755 -26.88 0.51 -37.81
CA ASP A 755 -28.13 0.02 -38.40
C ASP A 755 -28.82 1.08 -39.27
N ILE A 756 -28.82 2.36 -38.84
CA ILE A 756 -29.29 3.50 -39.65
C ILE A 756 -28.46 3.63 -40.93
N ASN A 757 -27.13 3.58 -40.83
CA ASN A 757 -26.24 3.67 -42.00
C ASN A 757 -26.47 2.51 -42.99
N LYS A 758 -26.70 1.28 -42.49
CA LYS A 758 -27.07 0.12 -43.31
C LYS A 758 -28.38 0.36 -44.08
N LYS A 759 -29.42 0.88 -43.41
CA LYS A 759 -30.70 1.24 -44.06
C LYS A 759 -30.53 2.33 -45.12
N LEU A 760 -29.74 3.36 -44.83
CA LEU A 760 -29.44 4.45 -45.77
C LEU A 760 -28.72 3.94 -47.02
N LYS A 761 -27.74 3.03 -46.87
CA LYS A 761 -27.06 2.39 -48.01
C LYS A 761 -27.98 1.53 -48.86
N SER A 762 -28.87 0.74 -48.25
CA SER A 762 -29.86 -0.03 -49.02
C SER A 762 -30.84 0.85 -49.78
N GLU A 763 -31.26 1.98 -49.21
CA GLU A 763 -32.17 2.91 -49.90
C GLU A 763 -31.48 3.68 -51.03
N ILE A 764 -30.21 4.08 -50.86
CA ILE A 764 -29.40 4.65 -51.95
C ILE A 764 -29.23 3.64 -53.09
N ALA A 765 -28.92 2.38 -52.79
CA ALA A 765 -28.82 1.33 -53.80
C ALA A 765 -30.16 1.09 -54.53
N ARG A 766 -31.28 1.10 -53.81
CA ARG A 766 -32.65 0.97 -54.38
C ARG A 766 -33.02 2.14 -55.28
N LEU A 767 -32.61 3.37 -54.92
CA LEU A 767 -32.85 4.56 -55.74
C LEU A 767 -31.98 4.57 -57.00
N LEU A 768 -30.72 4.12 -56.92
CA LEU A 768 -29.83 4.00 -58.08
C LEU A 768 -30.33 2.95 -59.08
N SER A 769 -30.74 1.76 -58.62
CA SER A 769 -31.31 0.75 -59.53
C SER A 769 -32.64 1.19 -60.14
N ALA A 770 -33.48 1.89 -59.39
CA ALA A 770 -34.71 2.50 -59.91
C ALA A 770 -34.47 3.66 -60.89
N GLN A 771 -33.27 4.26 -60.90
CA GLN A 771 -32.88 5.30 -61.85
C GLN A 771 -32.33 4.68 -63.15
N ASN A 772 -31.40 3.73 -63.07
CA ASN A 772 -30.91 3.00 -64.25
C ASN A 772 -32.06 2.33 -65.03
N ASN A 773 -33.03 1.73 -64.31
CA ASN A 773 -34.20 1.11 -64.93
C ASN A 773 -35.19 2.09 -65.57
N LYS A 774 -34.99 3.42 -65.43
CA LYS A 774 -35.80 4.46 -66.09
C LYS A 774 -35.13 5.11 -67.30
N GLU A 775 -33.83 4.96 -67.48
CA GLU A 775 -33.10 5.54 -68.63
C GLU A 775 -33.20 4.69 -69.90
N ILE A 776 -33.87 3.53 -69.84
CA ILE A 776 -33.96 2.55 -70.95
C ILE A 776 -35.26 2.66 -71.78
N GLU A 777 -36.35 3.24 -71.24
CA GLU A 777 -37.70 3.20 -71.87
C GLU A 777 -38.42 4.56 -72.00
N THR A 778 -37.74 5.64 -72.43
CA THR A 778 -38.44 6.83 -72.97
C THR A 778 -37.73 7.47 -74.18
N PRO A 779 -38.43 7.73 -75.30
CA PRO A 779 -37.93 8.56 -76.39
C PRO A 779 -37.91 10.06 -75.99
N PRO A 780 -37.12 10.91 -76.69
CA PRO A 780 -36.92 12.30 -76.28
C PRO A 780 -38.15 13.18 -76.51
N VAL A 781 -38.67 13.82 -75.44
CA VAL A 781 -39.83 14.74 -75.49
C VAL A 781 -39.60 15.97 -74.61
N ASN A 782 -39.65 17.15 -75.24
CA ASN A 782 -39.76 18.52 -74.71
C ASN A 782 -38.85 18.99 -73.55
N ASP A 783 -38.09 20.04 -73.84
CA ASP A 783 -37.15 20.70 -72.90
C ASP A 783 -37.80 21.31 -71.64
N GLU A 784 -39.11 21.54 -71.63
CA GLU A 784 -39.83 21.97 -70.42
C GLU A 784 -39.85 20.87 -69.34
N SER A 785 -39.95 19.61 -69.75
CA SER A 785 -39.89 18.45 -68.83
C SER A 785 -38.50 18.31 -68.22
N ASN A 786 -37.46 18.43 -69.06
CA ASN A 786 -36.06 18.44 -68.61
C ASN A 786 -35.77 19.59 -67.64
N ASN A 787 -36.28 20.81 -67.89
CA ASN A 787 -36.10 21.93 -66.95
C ASN A 787 -36.80 21.70 -65.60
N SER A 788 -37.98 21.07 -65.59
CA SER A 788 -38.65 20.66 -64.35
C SER A 788 -37.80 19.66 -63.56
N LEU A 789 -37.34 18.58 -64.22
CA LEU A 789 -36.52 17.54 -63.61
C LEU A 789 -35.17 18.08 -63.11
N VAL A 790 -34.51 18.96 -63.86
CA VAL A 790 -33.27 19.63 -63.46
C VAL A 790 -33.48 20.51 -62.22
N ASN A 791 -34.63 21.17 -62.08
CA ASN A 791 -34.94 21.97 -60.90
C ASN A 791 -35.28 21.10 -59.68
N GLU A 792 -35.98 19.98 -59.85
CA GLU A 792 -36.20 19.00 -58.77
C GLU A 792 -34.86 18.39 -58.32
N LEU A 793 -33.99 17.99 -59.26
CA LEU A 793 -32.65 17.48 -58.96
C LEU A 793 -31.79 18.53 -58.26
N LYS A 794 -31.80 19.80 -58.67
CA LYS A 794 -31.12 20.91 -57.96
C LYS A 794 -31.60 21.02 -56.52
N HIS A 795 -32.91 21.06 -56.25
CA HIS A 795 -33.43 21.10 -54.89
C HIS A 795 -33.12 19.82 -54.09
N LYS A 796 -33.05 18.65 -54.74
CA LYS A 796 -32.65 17.39 -54.09
C LYS A 796 -31.17 17.40 -53.70
N ILE A 797 -30.29 17.91 -54.57
CA ILE A 797 -28.86 18.16 -54.29
C ILE A 797 -28.70 19.19 -53.17
N GLU A 798 -29.47 20.29 -53.19
CA GLU A 798 -29.44 21.33 -52.16
C GLU A 798 -29.86 20.79 -50.77
N ARG A 799 -30.92 19.97 -50.71
CA ARG A 799 -31.34 19.28 -49.48
C ARG A 799 -30.26 18.30 -49.00
N LEU A 800 -29.63 17.55 -49.91
CA LEU A 800 -28.54 16.63 -49.58
C LEU A 800 -27.28 17.37 -49.09
N SER A 801 -26.96 18.55 -49.64
CA SER A 801 -25.90 19.42 -49.14
C SER A 801 -26.17 19.85 -47.70
N LYS A 802 -27.37 20.40 -47.44
CA LYS A 802 -27.78 20.83 -46.08
C LYS A 802 -27.81 19.68 -45.06
N VAL A 803 -28.17 18.47 -45.47
CA VAL A 803 -28.06 17.27 -44.63
C VAL A 803 -26.60 16.88 -44.38
N ASN A 804 -25.74 16.94 -45.40
CA ASN A 804 -24.31 16.65 -45.27
C ASN A 804 -23.59 17.67 -44.38
N GLU A 805 -23.89 18.97 -44.55
CA GLU A 805 -23.43 20.06 -43.68
C GLU A 805 -23.84 19.83 -42.22
N GLY A 806 -25.10 19.46 -41.97
CA GLY A 806 -25.59 19.09 -40.64
C GLY A 806 -24.86 17.87 -40.05
N LEU A 807 -24.58 16.84 -40.85
CA LEU A 807 -23.81 15.67 -40.42
C LEU A 807 -22.34 16.00 -40.15
N GLN A 808 -21.70 16.86 -40.96
CA GLN A 808 -20.34 17.35 -40.70
C GLN A 808 -20.27 18.17 -39.39
N LEU A 809 -21.31 18.96 -39.10
CA LEU A 809 -21.44 19.68 -37.82
C LEU A 809 -21.60 18.69 -36.64
N GLU A 810 -22.44 17.66 -36.76
CA GLU A 810 -22.61 16.63 -35.72
C GLU A 810 -21.32 15.84 -35.48
N ILE A 811 -20.60 15.47 -36.55
CA ILE A 811 -19.28 14.81 -36.48
C ILE A 811 -18.27 15.72 -35.78
N THR A 812 -18.22 17.00 -36.13
CA THR A 812 -17.31 17.98 -35.50
C THR A 812 -17.61 18.13 -34.00
N GLN A 813 -18.88 18.22 -33.61
CA GLN A 813 -19.30 18.26 -32.21
C GLN A 813 -18.97 16.95 -31.46
N GLN A 814 -19.06 15.79 -32.12
CA GLN A 814 -18.68 14.51 -31.53
C GLN A 814 -17.16 14.35 -31.39
N MET A 815 -16.36 14.84 -32.35
CA MET A 815 -14.90 14.94 -32.21
C MET A 815 -14.48 15.88 -31.06
N GLN A 816 -15.16 17.02 -30.89
CA GLN A 816 -14.92 17.93 -29.76
C GLN A 816 -15.24 17.25 -28.41
N LYS A 817 -16.37 16.54 -28.30
CA LYS A 817 -16.73 15.77 -27.09
C LYS A 817 -15.71 14.67 -26.78
N LEU A 818 -15.32 13.88 -27.78
CA LEU A 818 -14.29 12.83 -27.64
C LEU A 818 -12.92 13.41 -27.26
N THR A 819 -12.57 14.59 -27.79
CA THR A 819 -11.33 15.31 -27.39
C THR A 819 -11.40 15.73 -25.93
N GLY A 820 -12.53 16.30 -25.49
CA GLY A 820 -12.78 16.64 -24.08
C GLY A 820 -12.62 15.42 -23.17
N GLN A 821 -13.31 14.31 -23.48
CA GLN A 821 -13.21 13.04 -22.75
C GLN A 821 -11.76 12.51 -22.72
N THR A 822 -11.04 12.58 -23.85
CA THR A 822 -9.61 12.19 -23.92
C THR A 822 -8.74 13.03 -22.99
N THR A 823 -8.98 14.34 -22.88
CA THR A 823 -8.25 15.19 -21.92
C THR A 823 -8.63 14.92 -20.46
N MET A 824 -9.87 14.50 -20.18
CA MET A 824 -10.31 14.09 -18.85
C MET A 824 -9.67 12.76 -18.43
N ILE A 825 -9.66 11.76 -19.32
CA ILE A 825 -8.97 10.48 -19.09
C ILE A 825 -7.49 10.70 -18.79
N LYS A 826 -6.80 11.56 -19.55
CA LYS A 826 -5.38 11.91 -19.28
C LYS A 826 -5.16 12.61 -17.92
N ARG A 827 -6.15 13.33 -17.39
CA ARG A 827 -6.09 13.90 -16.03
C ARG A 827 -6.29 12.81 -14.97
N LEU A 828 -7.30 11.95 -15.14
CA LEU A 828 -7.57 10.83 -14.24
C LEU A 828 -6.38 9.85 -14.16
N GLN A 829 -5.79 9.49 -15.31
CA GLN A 829 -4.57 8.66 -15.37
C GLN A 829 -3.39 9.30 -14.60
N LYS A 830 -3.25 10.63 -14.65
CA LYS A 830 -2.24 11.32 -13.85
C LYS A 830 -2.58 11.30 -12.35
N GLN A 831 -3.85 11.49 -11.98
CA GLN A 831 -4.29 11.42 -10.58
C GLN A 831 -4.12 10.02 -9.98
N ILE A 832 -4.38 8.97 -10.75
CA ILE A 832 -4.12 7.57 -10.37
C ILE A 832 -2.61 7.39 -10.09
N LYS A 833 -1.74 7.74 -11.06
CA LYS A 833 -0.28 7.64 -10.88
C LYS A 833 0.23 8.40 -9.64
N ASN A 834 -0.26 9.61 -9.42
CA ASN A 834 0.03 10.39 -8.21
C ASN A 834 -0.44 9.66 -6.92
N SER A 835 -1.63 9.06 -6.92
CA SER A 835 -2.14 8.30 -5.78
C SER A 835 -1.40 6.98 -5.53
N ASP A 836 -0.84 6.36 -6.57
CA ASP A 836 0.00 5.17 -6.42
C ASP A 836 1.38 5.53 -5.84
N GLU A 837 1.98 6.64 -6.28
CA GLU A 837 3.20 7.20 -5.69
C GLU A 837 3.01 7.57 -4.20
N GLU A 838 1.88 8.20 -3.84
CA GLU A 838 1.51 8.47 -2.44
C GLU A 838 1.32 7.19 -1.62
N LYS A 839 0.69 6.16 -2.20
CA LYS A 839 0.46 4.85 -1.57
C LYS A 839 1.76 4.09 -1.33
N GLU A 840 2.71 4.13 -2.27
CA GLU A 840 4.04 3.54 -2.13
C GLU A 840 4.87 4.24 -1.04
N MET A 841 4.82 5.59 -1.00
CA MET A 841 5.43 6.38 0.07
C MET A 841 4.82 6.07 1.44
N LEU A 842 3.50 5.93 1.54
CA LEU A 842 2.81 5.62 2.79
C LEU A 842 3.10 4.19 3.27
N ASN A 843 3.16 3.22 2.37
CA ASN A 843 3.61 1.85 2.67
C ASN A 843 5.06 1.81 3.19
N THR A 844 5.95 2.60 2.60
CA THR A 844 7.34 2.73 3.06
C THR A 844 7.38 3.30 4.48
N MET A 845 6.66 4.39 4.74
CA MET A 845 6.56 5.00 6.08
C MET A 845 5.92 4.06 7.13
N TYR A 846 4.94 3.25 6.74
CA TYR A 846 4.34 2.22 7.60
C TYR A 846 5.37 1.14 7.98
N ASN A 847 6.16 0.66 7.01
CA ASN A 847 7.19 -0.35 7.25
C ASN A 847 8.32 0.20 8.17
N ASP A 848 8.77 1.44 7.96
CA ASP A 848 9.70 2.13 8.84
C ASP A 848 9.16 2.24 10.29
N MET A 849 7.90 2.66 10.44
CA MET A 849 7.26 2.76 11.76
C MET A 849 7.12 1.39 12.44
N LYS A 850 6.78 0.35 11.68
CA LYS A 850 6.70 -1.04 12.15
C LYS A 850 8.07 -1.58 12.57
N GLN A 851 9.13 -1.26 11.84
CA GLN A 851 10.51 -1.62 12.21
C GLN A 851 10.96 -0.91 13.49
N ARG A 852 10.66 0.39 13.63
CA ARG A 852 10.92 1.15 14.87
C ARG A 852 10.19 0.52 16.06
N TYR A 853 8.89 0.26 15.95
CA TYR A 853 8.10 -0.37 17.01
C TYR A 853 8.65 -1.75 17.44
N ASN A 854 9.09 -2.57 16.48
CA ASN A 854 9.74 -3.86 16.77
C ASN A 854 11.09 -3.68 17.48
N ASN A 855 11.87 -2.66 17.13
CA ASN A 855 13.15 -2.35 17.79
C ASN A 855 12.92 -1.81 19.22
N ASP A 856 11.94 -0.92 19.41
CA ASP A 856 11.57 -0.37 20.71
C ASP A 856 11.06 -1.48 21.64
N THR A 857 10.25 -2.41 21.12
CA THR A 857 9.76 -3.57 21.88
C THR A 857 10.91 -4.49 22.31
N LYS A 858 11.88 -4.76 21.42
CA LYS A 858 13.11 -5.48 21.78
C LYS A 858 13.92 -4.74 22.84
N HIS A 859 14.10 -3.42 22.72
CA HIS A 859 14.83 -2.63 23.70
C HIS A 859 14.13 -2.64 25.08
N ILE A 860 12.79 -2.56 25.11
CA ILE A 860 12.00 -2.66 26.35
C ILE A 860 12.16 -4.06 26.97
N GLN A 861 12.08 -5.12 26.16
CA GLN A 861 12.29 -6.49 26.62
C GLN A 861 13.71 -6.69 27.20
N THR A 862 14.76 -6.31 26.47
CA THR A 862 16.15 -6.43 26.94
C THR A 862 16.40 -5.59 28.20
N LYS A 863 15.78 -4.42 28.34
CA LYS A 863 15.84 -3.61 29.56
C LYS A 863 15.18 -4.33 30.74
N TYR A 864 14.00 -4.92 30.53
CA TYR A 864 13.28 -5.68 31.56
C TYR A 864 14.03 -6.95 31.98
N GLU A 865 14.63 -7.67 31.02
CA GLU A 865 15.49 -8.82 31.28
C GLU A 865 16.74 -8.44 32.09
N ALA A 866 17.38 -7.30 31.77
CA ALA A 866 18.52 -6.77 32.54
C ALA A 866 18.12 -6.28 33.95
N GLU A 867 16.95 -5.65 34.11
CA GLU A 867 16.44 -5.24 35.42
C GLU A 867 16.11 -6.47 36.30
N ASN A 868 15.48 -7.50 35.73
CA ASN A 868 15.25 -8.77 36.42
C ASN A 868 16.57 -9.48 36.80
N MET A 869 17.57 -9.46 35.92
CA MET A 869 18.90 -10.02 36.20
C MET A 869 19.56 -9.29 37.37
N SER A 870 19.57 -7.95 37.37
CA SER A 870 20.10 -7.14 38.48
C SER A 870 19.35 -7.36 39.81
N ILE A 871 18.04 -7.58 39.76
CA ILE A 871 17.24 -7.93 40.96
C ILE A 871 17.61 -9.33 41.48
N SER A 872 17.78 -10.30 40.57
CA SER A 872 18.21 -11.67 40.92
C SER A 872 19.63 -11.71 41.49
N GLU A 873 20.56 -10.93 40.93
CA GLU A 873 21.93 -10.77 41.44
C GLU A 873 21.94 -10.18 42.84
N LYS A 874 21.18 -9.11 43.09
CA LYS A 874 21.02 -8.53 44.43
C LYS A 874 20.45 -9.54 45.43
N PHE A 875 19.35 -10.22 45.08
CA PHE A 875 18.75 -11.21 45.97
C PHE A 875 19.68 -12.40 46.28
N THR A 876 20.52 -12.80 45.31
CA THR A 876 21.57 -13.80 45.53
C THR A 876 22.66 -13.26 46.47
N HIS A 877 23.10 -12.01 46.25
CA HIS A 877 24.09 -11.35 47.11
C HIS A 877 23.60 -11.17 48.55
N ASP A 878 22.34 -10.77 48.75
CA ASP A 878 21.71 -10.62 50.07
C ASP A 878 21.60 -11.98 50.79
N ILE A 879 21.25 -13.04 50.06
CA ILE A 879 21.27 -14.43 50.57
C ILE A 879 22.68 -14.86 50.99
N ASP A 880 23.70 -14.58 50.18
CA ASP A 880 25.08 -14.97 50.49
C ASP A 880 25.68 -14.13 51.63
N ALA A 881 25.31 -12.85 51.73
CA ALA A 881 25.63 -12.00 52.88
C ALA A 881 25.01 -12.55 54.17
N MET A 882 23.73 -12.96 54.15
CA MET A 882 23.08 -13.60 55.29
C MET A 882 23.72 -14.95 55.66
N LYS A 883 24.15 -15.77 54.69
CA LYS A 883 24.93 -17.00 54.97
C LYS A 883 26.24 -16.68 55.68
N VAL A 884 27.00 -15.71 55.20
CA VAL A 884 28.29 -15.31 55.79
C VAL A 884 28.09 -14.74 57.20
N GLN A 885 27.03 -13.95 57.44
CA GLN A 885 26.65 -13.50 58.78
C GLN A 885 26.31 -14.69 59.69
N HIS A 886 25.43 -15.60 59.25
CA HIS A 886 25.02 -16.75 60.04
C HIS A 886 26.19 -17.69 60.36
N GLU A 887 27.13 -17.92 59.42
CA GLU A 887 28.37 -18.64 59.73
C GLU A 887 29.26 -17.89 60.73
N SER A 888 29.30 -16.55 60.68
CA SER A 888 30.03 -15.73 61.65
C SER A 888 29.42 -15.86 63.04
N GLU A 889 28.09 -15.81 63.14
CA GLU A 889 27.34 -16.01 64.38
C GLU A 889 27.52 -17.44 64.93
N LEU A 890 27.46 -18.48 64.09
CA LEU A 890 27.82 -19.84 64.48
C LEU A 890 29.26 -19.93 65.00
N ARG A 891 30.24 -19.33 64.30
CA ARG A 891 31.64 -19.30 64.75
C ARG A 891 31.78 -18.58 66.10
N ASN A 892 31.03 -17.50 66.33
CA ASN A 892 31.00 -16.78 67.60
C ASN A 892 30.36 -17.62 68.72
N ILE A 893 29.24 -18.30 68.45
CA ILE A 893 28.56 -19.22 69.39
C ILE A 893 29.49 -20.38 69.78
N PHE A 894 30.13 -21.04 68.81
CA PHE A 894 31.13 -22.08 69.12
C PHE A 894 32.36 -21.52 69.85
N GLY A 895 32.78 -20.29 69.57
CA GLY A 895 33.82 -19.57 70.32
C GLY A 895 33.43 -19.31 71.77
N MET A 896 32.17 -18.91 72.03
CA MET A 896 31.61 -18.75 73.37
C MET A 896 31.51 -20.10 74.10
N ILE A 897 30.98 -21.14 73.45
CA ILE A 897 30.91 -22.51 74.01
C ILE A 897 32.32 -23.00 74.38
N GLY A 898 33.30 -22.87 73.48
CA GLY A 898 34.69 -23.26 73.74
C GLY A 898 35.39 -22.42 74.81
N THR A 899 34.94 -21.19 75.06
CA THR A 899 35.43 -20.33 76.14
C THR A 899 34.80 -20.72 77.48
N SER A 900 33.48 -20.90 77.53
CA SER A 900 32.76 -21.40 78.71
C SER A 900 33.26 -22.79 79.12
N PHE A 901 33.49 -23.71 78.17
CA PHE A 901 34.06 -25.02 78.46
C PHE A 901 35.43 -24.93 79.15
N LYS A 902 36.30 -24.01 78.71
CA LYS A 902 37.60 -23.74 79.37
C LYS A 902 37.47 -23.11 80.76
N GLN A 903 36.36 -22.43 81.07
CA GLN A 903 36.10 -21.90 82.42
C GLN A 903 35.73 -23.02 83.40
N PHE A 904 34.96 -24.02 82.96
CA PHE A 904 34.61 -25.19 83.78
C PHE A 904 35.69 -26.29 83.76
N TYR A 905 36.57 -26.31 82.76
CA TYR A 905 37.53 -27.41 82.55
C TYR A 905 38.94 -26.89 82.22
N ASP A 906 39.78 -26.73 83.26
CA ASP A 906 41.23 -26.62 83.07
C ASP A 906 41.84 -28.02 82.86
N ALA A 907 42.15 -28.34 81.61
CA ALA A 907 42.80 -29.57 81.19
C ALA A 907 44.23 -29.78 81.78
N ARG A 908 44.83 -28.77 82.40
CA ARG A 908 46.12 -28.88 83.13
C ARG A 908 45.93 -29.27 84.59
N SER A 909 44.74 -29.08 85.14
CA SER A 909 44.41 -29.49 86.50
C SER A 909 44.17 -31.00 86.55
N LYS A 910 44.70 -31.68 87.58
CA LYS A 910 44.25 -33.04 87.88
C LYS A 910 42.82 -32.98 88.42
N LEU A 911 41.94 -33.74 87.78
CA LEU A 911 40.60 -34.07 88.27
C LEU A 911 40.72 -34.91 89.54
N ASP A 912 40.59 -34.25 90.68
CA ASP A 912 40.26 -34.90 91.95
C ASP A 912 38.74 -34.84 92.19
N MET A 913 38.27 -35.60 93.18
CA MET A 913 36.83 -35.70 93.45
C MET A 913 36.24 -34.39 94.02
N GLN A 914 37.06 -33.48 94.55
CA GLN A 914 36.60 -32.19 95.05
C GLN A 914 36.34 -31.24 93.88
N LYS A 915 37.32 -31.04 92.98
CA LYS A 915 37.13 -30.26 91.76
C LYS A 915 35.99 -30.79 90.91
N THR A 916 35.83 -32.12 90.85
CA THR A 916 34.70 -32.74 90.13
C THR A 916 33.35 -32.28 90.70
N ARG A 917 33.22 -32.13 92.03
CA ARG A 917 32.02 -31.54 92.66
C ARG A 917 31.91 -30.05 92.38
N GLU A 918 32.98 -29.28 92.55
CA GLU A 918 33.00 -27.84 92.28
C GLU A 918 32.56 -27.51 90.84
N ILE A 919 32.97 -28.33 89.87
CA ILE A 919 32.55 -28.25 88.46
C ILE A 919 31.05 -28.61 88.31
N ILE A 920 30.57 -29.66 88.97
CA ILE A 920 29.14 -30.05 88.95
C ILE A 920 28.27 -28.96 89.59
N ASP A 921 28.69 -28.38 90.71
CA ASP A 921 27.96 -27.33 91.42
C ASP A 921 27.93 -26.02 90.62
N GLN A 922 29.05 -25.65 89.96
CA GLN A 922 29.09 -24.53 89.02
C GLN A 922 28.22 -24.77 87.79
N ALA A 923 28.29 -25.95 87.17
CA ALA A 923 27.46 -26.31 86.02
C ALA A 923 25.97 -26.32 86.39
N SER A 924 25.62 -26.85 87.56
CA SER A 924 24.25 -26.83 88.13
C SER A 924 23.78 -25.39 88.37
N SER A 925 24.61 -24.53 88.97
CA SER A 925 24.29 -23.11 89.17
C SER A 925 24.01 -22.39 87.84
N GLN A 926 24.80 -22.67 86.81
CA GLN A 926 24.67 -22.03 85.49
C GLN A 926 23.49 -22.61 84.68
N LEU A 927 23.22 -23.92 84.77
CA LEU A 927 22.00 -24.54 84.21
C LEU A 927 20.74 -23.94 84.84
N ASN A 928 20.73 -23.71 86.15
CA ASN A 928 19.59 -23.07 86.82
C ASN A 928 19.42 -21.60 86.39
N LYS A 929 20.50 -20.85 86.15
CA LYS A 929 20.41 -19.49 85.57
C LYS A 929 19.89 -19.51 84.13
N LEU A 930 20.36 -20.42 83.29
CA LEU A 930 19.86 -20.59 81.91
C LEU A 930 18.38 -20.97 81.91
N ARG A 931 17.96 -21.91 82.76
CA ARG A 931 16.54 -22.27 82.94
C ARG A 931 15.69 -21.08 83.40
N ASN A 932 16.17 -20.28 84.34
CA ASN A 932 15.46 -19.07 84.78
C ASN A 932 15.38 -18.01 83.66
N SER A 933 16.40 -17.91 82.81
CA SER A 933 16.39 -17.04 81.63
C SER A 933 15.43 -17.54 80.54
N ASP A 934 15.34 -18.85 80.32
CA ASP A 934 14.41 -19.49 79.40
C ASP A 934 12.95 -19.26 79.84
N ILE A 935 12.65 -19.51 81.13
CA ILE A 935 11.34 -19.20 81.75
C ILE A 935 11.01 -17.69 81.61
N HIS A 936 11.99 -16.81 81.77
CA HIS A 936 11.77 -15.37 81.59
C HIS A 936 11.49 -14.99 80.12
N LEU A 937 12.21 -15.57 79.16
CA LEU A 937 11.96 -15.36 77.73
C LEU A 937 10.59 -15.92 77.29
N ARG A 938 10.20 -17.09 77.79
CA ARG A 938 8.84 -17.65 77.64
C ARG A 938 7.78 -16.69 78.16
N SER A 939 7.94 -16.21 79.39
CA SER A 939 7.04 -15.24 80.00
C SER A 939 6.99 -13.90 79.26
N LEU A 940 8.08 -13.48 78.61
CA LEU A 940 8.14 -12.24 77.82
C LEU A 940 7.42 -12.38 76.46
N LEU A 941 7.50 -13.58 75.86
CA LEU A 941 6.87 -13.93 74.59
C LEU A 941 5.42 -14.44 74.74
N GLY A 942 4.94 -14.64 75.98
CA GLY A 942 3.59 -15.12 76.28
C GLY A 942 3.38 -16.62 76.07
N LEU A 943 4.45 -17.41 76.23
CA LEU A 943 4.47 -18.86 75.98
C LEU A 943 4.12 -19.70 77.20
N GLU A 944 3.55 -20.88 76.98
CA GLU A 944 3.47 -21.91 78.01
C GLU A 944 4.83 -22.63 78.20
N GLU A 945 5.00 -23.38 79.29
CA GLU A 945 6.26 -24.06 79.60
C GLU A 945 6.67 -25.13 78.57
N ASN A 946 5.74 -25.56 77.69
CA ASN A 946 5.94 -26.64 76.73
C ASN A 946 6.18 -26.18 75.28
N ASP A 947 5.90 -24.91 74.93
CA ASP A 947 6.03 -24.41 73.55
C ASP A 947 7.52 -24.31 73.14
N SER A 948 7.85 -24.40 71.84
CA SER A 948 9.17 -23.93 71.42
C SER A 948 9.18 -22.41 71.28
N ILE A 949 10.20 -21.78 71.87
CA ILE A 949 10.54 -20.37 71.64
C ILE A 949 10.84 -20.15 70.14
N GLU A 950 11.47 -21.13 69.48
CA GLU A 950 11.87 -21.06 68.09
C GLU A 950 10.64 -21.02 67.16
N ASP A 951 9.65 -21.89 67.41
CA ASP A 951 8.40 -21.92 66.66
C ASP A 951 7.62 -20.61 66.79
N VAL A 952 7.57 -20.00 67.97
CA VAL A 952 6.79 -18.75 68.15
C VAL A 952 7.55 -17.51 67.67
N VAL A 953 8.88 -17.43 67.83
CA VAL A 953 9.68 -16.39 67.15
C VAL A 953 9.52 -16.51 65.63
N THR A 954 9.51 -17.72 65.09
CA THR A 954 9.24 -18.00 63.66
C THR A 954 7.83 -17.54 63.26
N ASN A 955 6.79 -17.88 64.04
CA ASN A 955 5.41 -17.45 63.79
C ASN A 955 5.20 -15.92 63.93
N ILE A 956 6.00 -15.23 64.75
CA ILE A 956 5.99 -13.76 64.86
C ILE A 956 6.64 -13.14 63.62
N LEU A 957 7.81 -13.63 63.20
CA LEU A 957 8.55 -13.14 62.03
C LEU A 957 7.79 -13.36 60.70
N PHE A 958 7.00 -14.43 60.59
CA PHE A 958 6.16 -14.71 59.41
C PHE A 958 4.70 -14.20 59.53
N ARG A 959 4.37 -13.40 60.55
CA ARG A 959 3.06 -12.72 60.69
C ARG A 959 3.11 -11.21 60.43
N GLN A 960 4.29 -10.65 60.16
CA GLN A 960 4.49 -9.27 59.71
C GLN A 960 4.58 -9.19 58.19
#